data_AF-A0A8I3Q3W9-F1
#
_entry.id   AF-A0A8I3Q3W9-F1
#
_cell.length_a   1.000
_cell.length_b   1.000
_cell.length_c   1.000
_cell.angle_alpha   90.00
_cell.angle_beta   90.00
_cell.angle_gamma   90.00
#
_symmetry.space_group_name_H-M   'P 1'
#
loop_
_entity.id
_entity.type
_entity.pdbx_description
1 polymer ?
#
loop_
_entity_poly.entity_id
_entity_poly.type
_entity_poly.pdbx_seq_one_letter_code
_entity_poly.pdbx_strand_id
1 'polypeptide(L)'
;MAWQGVAQGEPQAGPGPAPQRLSLTCLTPPQPGPAPRRPPAVPAPPPPPAPGAHVTGGTAPSDRAWFSHWLPPGVYRPLAPPGQVTGQVTAQPPVSRVAGPGIIRPQRPPAACPAAASPARATAQAPSPAPQGGTVPALPGAGAAWPGAGRHVIHGQPRLFRLRQAIGPGGACAQRPVPCRRPLPLPRSLVRVMAAAAALEAVAPTGALWGLVHDFVMGQQEGPADQVAADVKSGSYTVLQVVEALGSSLENPEPRTRARGIQLLSQVLLQCQSLLLEKEVVHLILFYENRLKDHHLVIPSVLQGLRALSLCVALPPGLAVSVLKAIFQEVHVQSLPQVDRHTVYSIITNFMRTREEELKGLGADFTFGFIQVMDGEKDPRNLLVAFRIVHDLISRDYSLGPFVEELFEVTSCYFPIDFTPPPNDPHGIQREDLILSLRAVLASTPRFAEFLLPLLIEKVDSEILSAKLDSLQTLNACCAVYGQKELKDFLPSLWASIRREVFQTASERVEADGLAALHSLTACLSRSVLRADAEDLLDSFLSSILQDCRHHLCEPDMKLVWPSAKLLQAAAGASARACDHITSNVLPLLLEQFHKHSQSNQRRTILEMILGFLKLHQKWSYEDKDEKPLNGFKDQLCSLMFMALTDTSTQLQLVGIRTLTVLGAQPDLLSSGDLELAVGHLYRLSFMEEDSQSCRVAALEASGALSTLYPVAFSRHLVPKLAEELCRGELDLARDEPTKCSRHLRCLQALSAVSTHPSIVKETLPLLLQHLCQMNKGNMVAGTSEVIAVCQSLQQVAEKCQQDPESCWYFHQTAVPCLFALAVQASMPEKEHSVLKKVLLEDEVLAAMVSVIGTATTHLSPDLAAQSVACIVPLFLDGNISFLPENSFPCRFQPFQDGSSGQRRLVALLMAFVCSLPRNVEIPQLNQLMRELVELSCCPSCPSSSTAAAKCFAGLLNKLPAGQQLDEFLQLAVDKVEAGLSPGPFRSQAFTLLLWVTKALVLRYHPLSSCLTDRLMGLLSDPELGPAAADGFSLLMSDCTDVLTRAGHAEVRIMFRQRFFTDNVPALVQGFHAASQDVKPNYLKGLSHVLNRLPKPVLLPELPTLLSLLLEALSCSDCVVQLSTLSCLQPLLLEAPQVMSLHVDTLITKFLNLSSSPSMAVRIAALQCMHALTRLPTTVLLPYKPQVIRALAKPLDDKKRLVRKEAVSARGEWFLLGSPGS
;
A
#
# COMPACT_ATOMS: atom_id res chain seq x y z
N MET A 1 1.63 -25.63 47.04
CA MET A 1 3.10 -25.39 46.92
C MET A 1 3.21 -23.89 46.71
N ALA A 2 3.50 -23.06 47.74
CA ALA A 2 4.77 -22.90 48.47
C ALA A 2 5.88 -22.37 47.53
N TRP A 3 6.60 -21.28 47.79
CA TRP A 3 6.96 -20.53 49.04
C TRP A 3 6.36 -19.09 49.05
N GLN A 4 5.94 -18.45 50.17
CA GLN A 4 6.66 -17.67 51.23
C GLN A 4 7.52 -16.48 50.73
N GLY A 5 7.51 -15.25 51.32
CA GLY A 5 6.80 -14.65 52.49
C GLY A 5 6.75 -13.09 52.42
N VAL A 6 5.91 -12.36 53.19
CA VAL A 6 6.13 -11.79 54.57
C VAL A 6 7.15 -10.60 54.60
N ALA A 7 6.94 -9.39 55.18
CA ALA A 7 5.91 -8.76 56.05
C ALA A 7 5.71 -7.23 55.70
N GLN A 8 4.71 -6.47 56.19
CA GLN A 8 4.69 -5.55 57.38
C GLN A 8 5.97 -4.70 57.61
N GLY A 9 5.93 -3.39 57.98
CA GLY A 9 4.83 -2.47 58.32
C GLY A 9 5.28 -0.99 58.55
N GLU A 10 4.56 -0.21 59.37
CA GLU A 10 4.80 1.19 59.82
C GLU A 10 6.11 1.36 60.67
N PRO A 11 6.59 2.56 61.19
CA PRO A 11 5.86 3.83 61.48
C PRO A 11 6.61 5.22 61.52
N GLN A 12 5.80 6.30 61.68
CA GLN A 12 5.94 7.54 62.52
C GLN A 12 7.11 8.58 62.46
N ALA A 13 6.77 9.81 62.90
CA ALA A 13 7.58 11.02 63.25
C ALA A 13 8.29 11.78 62.10
N GLY A 14 8.49 13.12 62.09
CA GLY A 14 8.20 14.22 63.06
C GLY A 14 9.45 14.71 63.83
N PRO A 15 9.67 16.02 64.15
CA PRO A 15 8.86 17.24 63.94
C PRO A 15 9.60 18.39 63.17
N GLY A 16 9.22 19.67 63.37
CA GLY A 16 9.93 20.88 62.84
C GLY A 16 11.15 21.34 63.68
N PRO A 17 11.65 22.61 63.60
CA PRO A 17 10.93 23.87 63.27
C PRO A 17 11.72 24.90 62.39
N ALA A 18 11.19 26.12 62.28
CA ALA A 18 11.90 27.36 61.82
C ALA A 18 12.69 28.00 63.01
N PRO A 19 13.52 29.10 62.90
CA PRO A 19 13.20 30.37 62.22
C PRO A 19 14.36 31.28 61.68
N GLN A 20 14.00 32.45 61.12
CA GLN A 20 14.65 33.79 61.18
C GLN A 20 16.15 33.98 60.79
N ARG A 21 16.46 34.78 59.74
CA ARG A 21 16.63 36.27 59.66
C ARG A 21 17.96 36.84 60.18
N LEU A 22 18.63 37.64 59.33
CA LEU A 22 19.46 38.87 59.52
C LEU A 22 19.91 39.26 58.07
N SER A 23 19.78 40.45 57.45
CA SER A 23 19.85 41.88 57.86
C SER A 23 21.30 42.34 58.10
N LEU A 24 21.86 43.48 57.60
CA LEU A 24 21.33 44.68 56.92
C LEU A 24 22.52 45.50 56.30
N THR A 25 22.31 46.28 55.20
CA THR A 25 23.02 47.58 54.86
C THR A 25 24.56 47.57 54.60
N CYS A 26 25.25 48.56 53.97
CA CYS A 26 24.93 49.70 53.07
C CYS A 26 26.24 50.26 52.40
N LEU A 27 26.11 51.37 51.63
CA LEU A 27 27.11 52.42 51.28
C LEU A 27 27.92 52.36 49.94
N THR A 28 27.85 53.49 49.24
CA THR A 28 28.60 54.01 48.05
C THR A 28 29.79 54.90 48.48
N PRO A 29 30.64 55.57 47.62
CA PRO A 29 30.74 55.76 46.14
C PRO A 29 32.19 55.34 45.64
N PRO A 30 33.03 56.02 44.77
CA PRO A 30 32.93 57.16 43.83
C PRO A 30 33.60 56.95 42.42
N GLN A 31 34.65 57.73 42.06
CA GLN A 31 35.40 57.85 40.77
C GLN A 31 36.84 58.42 41.08
N PRO A 32 37.66 59.08 40.17
CA PRO A 32 37.77 59.14 38.69
C PRO A 32 39.22 59.15 38.05
N GLY A 33 39.33 58.89 36.73
CA GLY A 33 40.41 59.38 35.81
C GLY A 33 41.84 58.77 35.93
N PRO A 34 42.87 59.21 35.15
CA PRO A 34 42.94 60.15 34.00
C PRO A 34 43.73 59.59 32.76
N ALA A 35 44.29 60.43 31.87
CA ALA A 35 45.18 60.06 30.72
C ALA A 35 46.39 61.03 30.58
N PRO A 36 47.61 60.62 30.07
CA PRO A 36 48.10 61.13 28.76
C PRO A 36 49.30 60.41 28.02
N ARG A 37 49.51 60.76 26.71
CA ARG A 37 50.80 60.92 25.94
C ARG A 37 51.65 59.70 25.41
N ARG A 38 52.72 60.03 24.63
CA ARG A 38 53.60 59.24 23.68
C ARG A 38 55.12 59.42 24.04
N PRO A 39 56.15 59.04 23.22
CA PRO A 39 56.61 57.77 22.58
C PRO A 39 58.10 57.40 22.97
N PRO A 40 58.87 56.47 22.32
CA PRO A 40 59.71 56.82 21.14
C PRO A 40 60.09 55.68 20.11
N ALA A 41 60.94 56.06 19.14
CA ALA A 41 61.62 55.43 17.96
C ALA A 41 62.03 53.91 17.95
N VAL A 42 62.29 53.19 16.83
CA VAL A 42 62.69 53.45 15.40
C VAL A 42 64.21 53.51 15.10
N PRO A 43 64.70 52.72 14.11
CA PRO A 43 65.42 53.27 12.93
C PRO A 43 64.84 52.75 11.58
N ALA A 44 65.17 53.39 10.43
CA ALA A 44 64.52 53.08 9.13
C ALA A 44 65.36 53.20 7.80
N PRO A 45 65.22 54.25 6.96
CA PRO A 45 64.98 54.17 5.50
C PRO A 45 66.21 54.63 4.66
N PRO A 46 66.22 54.84 3.30
CA PRO A 46 65.14 55.09 2.29
C PRO A 46 65.41 54.31 0.93
N PRO A 47 65.22 54.76 -0.35
CA PRO A 47 64.55 55.94 -0.95
C PRO A 47 63.48 55.69 -2.11
N PRO A 48 63.63 55.97 -3.46
CA PRO A 48 62.57 56.73 -4.17
C PRO A 48 62.29 56.35 -5.69
N PRO A 49 61.62 57.18 -6.55
CA PRO A 49 60.65 58.28 -6.37
C PRO A 49 59.30 58.11 -7.15
N ALA A 50 58.41 59.11 -7.06
CA ALA A 50 57.12 59.30 -7.78
C ALA A 50 57.30 60.19 -9.07
N PRO A 51 56.30 60.88 -9.71
CA PRO A 51 54.85 61.11 -9.43
C PRO A 51 53.87 61.07 -10.66
N GLY A 52 52.58 61.41 -10.46
CA GLY A 52 51.59 61.68 -11.53
C GLY A 52 50.16 61.97 -11.01
N ALA A 53 49.31 62.74 -11.74
CA ALA A 53 48.00 63.19 -11.25
C ALA A 53 46.94 63.52 -12.35
N HIS A 54 45.69 63.77 -11.91
CA HIS A 54 44.47 64.20 -12.63
C HIS A 54 43.79 63.17 -13.58
N VAL A 55 42.46 62.98 -13.66
CA VAL A 55 41.20 63.74 -13.33
C VAL A 55 40.59 64.53 -14.50
N THR A 56 39.43 64.05 -14.98
CA THR A 56 38.15 64.77 -15.28
C THR A 56 37.15 63.74 -15.84
N GLY A 57 35.82 63.85 -15.69
CA GLY A 57 34.98 64.77 -14.92
C GLY A 57 33.57 64.13 -14.77
N GLY A 58 32.60 64.79 -14.12
CA GLY A 58 31.26 64.23 -13.92
C GLY A 58 30.13 65.26 -13.83
N THR A 59 28.99 64.84 -13.30
CA THR A 59 27.69 65.56 -13.14
C THR A 59 26.72 65.53 -14.34
N ALA A 60 25.44 65.78 -14.05
CA ALA A 60 24.24 65.52 -14.88
C ALA A 60 23.54 66.88 -15.22
N PRO A 61 22.21 67.06 -15.49
CA PRO A 61 21.04 66.15 -15.37
C PRO A 61 19.96 66.26 -16.50
N SER A 62 18.79 65.65 -16.21
CA SER A 62 17.41 66.03 -16.61
C SER A 62 16.63 65.23 -17.68
N ASP A 63 15.48 64.74 -17.21
CA ASP A 63 14.15 64.56 -17.80
C ASP A 63 13.80 63.63 -18.99
N ARG A 64 13.00 62.60 -18.63
CA ARG A 64 11.71 62.20 -19.24
C ARG A 64 11.66 61.63 -20.68
N ALA A 65 12.00 60.34 -20.77
CA ALA A 65 11.07 59.22 -21.07
C ALA A 65 10.34 59.09 -22.45
N TRP A 66 9.84 57.84 -22.66
CA TRP A 66 8.94 57.31 -23.72
C TRP A 66 9.53 56.63 -24.98
N PHE A 67 9.09 55.37 -25.15
CA PHE A 67 8.74 54.63 -26.37
C PHE A 67 9.73 54.37 -27.54
N SER A 68 10.04 53.08 -27.68
CA SER A 68 9.99 52.25 -28.90
C SER A 68 10.79 52.60 -30.18
N HIS A 69 11.56 51.58 -30.59
CA HIS A 69 11.67 51.03 -31.96
C HIS A 69 12.70 51.57 -32.99
N TRP A 70 13.49 50.60 -33.46
CA TRP A 70 14.17 50.44 -34.77
C TRP A 70 15.61 50.96 -35.00
N LEU A 71 16.38 50.06 -35.65
CA LEU A 71 17.71 50.20 -36.25
C LEU A 71 17.71 51.23 -37.41
N PRO A 72 18.85 51.86 -37.76
CA PRO A 72 19.75 51.33 -38.83
C PRO A 72 21.24 51.81 -38.70
N PRO A 73 22.08 51.92 -39.76
CA PRO A 73 22.56 50.93 -40.75
C PRO A 73 24.10 50.90 -41.00
N GLY A 74 24.56 49.91 -41.80
CA GLY A 74 25.58 50.13 -42.85
C GLY A 74 27.00 49.57 -42.62
N VAL A 75 27.82 49.32 -43.66
CA VAL A 75 27.68 49.52 -45.13
C VAL A 75 28.54 48.50 -45.91
N TYR A 76 28.01 47.82 -46.95
CA TYR A 76 28.52 47.83 -48.36
C TYR A 76 27.75 46.86 -49.32
N ARG A 77 27.97 47.04 -50.63
CA ARG A 77 27.20 46.52 -51.80
C ARG A 77 28.20 46.19 -52.95
N PRO A 78 27.85 45.46 -54.05
CA PRO A 78 26.97 45.96 -55.15
C PRO A 78 25.92 44.94 -55.69
N LEU A 79 24.66 45.33 -56.06
CA LEU A 79 24.11 45.73 -57.40
C LEU A 79 23.98 44.56 -58.43
N ALA A 80 23.04 44.48 -59.40
CA ALA A 80 21.74 45.13 -59.77
C ALA A 80 21.21 44.42 -61.08
N PRO A 81 20.27 44.92 -61.95
CA PRO A 81 19.21 45.92 -61.79
C PRO A 81 17.70 45.46 -62.02
N PRO A 82 17.08 45.33 -63.24
CA PRO A 82 15.60 45.43 -63.42
C PRO A 82 14.92 44.21 -64.11
N GLY A 83 13.61 44.15 -64.42
CA GLY A 83 12.46 45.03 -64.10
C GLY A 83 11.70 45.64 -65.30
N GLN A 84 10.40 45.34 -65.48
CA GLN A 84 9.46 46.10 -66.35
C GLN A 84 7.98 46.00 -65.88
N VAL A 85 7.06 46.82 -66.44
CA VAL A 85 5.77 47.23 -65.81
C VAL A 85 4.59 47.38 -66.80
N THR A 86 3.38 46.89 -66.45
CA THR A 86 2.01 47.26 -66.96
C THR A 86 0.92 46.43 -66.22
N GLY A 87 -0.40 46.69 -66.25
CA GLY A 87 -1.17 47.86 -66.74
C GLY A 87 -2.71 47.65 -66.85
N GLN A 88 -3.51 48.35 -66.01
CA GLN A 88 -4.92 48.84 -66.17
C GLN A 88 -6.14 47.94 -66.58
N VAL A 89 -7.29 48.17 -65.88
CA VAL A 89 -8.70 48.33 -66.41
C VAL A 89 -9.42 47.06 -66.98
N THR A 90 -10.70 46.69 -66.70
CA THR A 90 -11.86 47.21 -65.88
C THR A 90 -12.89 46.09 -65.55
N ALA A 91 -13.75 46.29 -64.52
CA ALA A 91 -15.20 45.96 -64.38
C ALA A 91 -15.79 44.57 -64.82
N GLN A 92 -16.79 43.92 -64.18
CA GLN A 92 -17.62 44.19 -62.97
C GLN A 92 -18.25 42.84 -62.40
N PRO A 93 -19.28 42.77 -61.51
CA PRO A 93 -19.54 41.64 -60.56
C PRO A 93 -20.53 40.55 -61.13
N PRO A 94 -21.02 39.49 -60.40
CA PRO A 94 -21.08 39.34 -58.92
C PRO A 94 -20.94 37.95 -58.21
N VAL A 95 -20.52 38.03 -56.93
CA VAL A 95 -21.02 37.31 -55.72
C VAL A 95 -21.12 35.76 -55.70
N SER A 96 -20.24 35.08 -54.95
CA SER A 96 -20.55 34.56 -53.59
C SER A 96 -19.49 33.64 -52.92
N ARG A 97 -19.47 33.67 -51.57
CA ARG A 97 -19.02 32.63 -50.58
C ARG A 97 -17.57 32.05 -50.60
N VAL A 98 -16.69 32.67 -49.79
CA VAL A 98 -16.20 32.18 -48.46
C VAL A 98 -16.15 30.65 -48.22
N ALA A 99 -15.10 30.02 -47.65
CA ALA A 99 -13.67 30.35 -47.42
C ALA A 99 -12.91 29.12 -46.84
N GLY A 100 -11.56 29.07 -46.93
CA GLY A 100 -10.71 28.16 -46.12
C GLY A 100 -9.28 27.88 -46.64
N PRO A 101 -8.22 28.07 -45.82
CA PRO A 101 -6.86 27.48 -45.95
C PRO A 101 -6.52 26.55 -44.76
N GLY A 102 -5.43 25.76 -44.67
CA GLY A 102 -4.17 25.48 -45.42
C GLY A 102 -3.21 24.72 -44.44
N ILE A 103 -1.94 24.33 -44.65
CA ILE A 103 -0.94 24.22 -45.75
C ILE A 103 -0.02 23.04 -45.29
N ILE A 104 0.05 21.85 -45.92
CA ILE A 104 0.88 21.41 -47.08
C ILE A 104 2.41 21.24 -46.83
N ARG A 105 3.01 20.19 -47.43
CA ARG A 105 4.42 19.70 -47.31
C ARG A 105 5.41 20.29 -48.34
N PRO A 106 6.73 20.03 -48.16
CA PRO A 106 7.75 19.88 -49.24
C PRO A 106 7.99 18.42 -49.78
N GLN A 107 9.22 18.09 -50.25
CA GLN A 107 9.64 16.88 -51.00
C GLN A 107 10.87 16.13 -50.36
N ARG A 108 11.33 14.90 -50.70
CA ARG A 108 11.52 14.10 -51.97
C ARG A 108 12.73 14.55 -52.83
N PRO A 109 13.29 13.78 -53.81
CA PRO A 109 12.91 12.47 -54.43
C PRO A 109 14.07 11.41 -54.37
N PRO A 110 14.08 10.23 -55.09
CA PRO A 110 13.19 9.67 -56.14
C PRO A 110 12.71 8.21 -55.85
N ALA A 111 12.41 7.40 -56.89
CA ALA A 111 11.97 5.99 -56.82
C ALA A 111 12.12 5.23 -58.17
N ALA A 112 12.00 3.89 -58.17
CA ALA A 112 11.85 3.01 -59.36
C ALA A 112 10.83 1.87 -59.07
N CYS A 113 10.24 1.26 -60.12
CA CYS A 113 8.99 0.45 -60.09
C CYS A 113 9.11 -0.86 -60.94
N PRO A 114 8.08 -1.75 -61.10
CA PRO A 114 6.70 -1.84 -60.55
C PRO A 114 6.52 -3.12 -59.67
N ALA A 115 5.53 -4.05 -59.68
CA ALA A 115 4.24 -4.38 -60.36
C ALA A 115 3.51 -5.52 -59.54
N ALA A 116 2.27 -5.99 -59.79
CA ALA A 116 1.01 -5.42 -60.33
C ALA A 116 -0.17 -6.47 -60.23
N ALA A 117 -1.42 -6.01 -60.39
CA ALA A 117 -2.67 -6.74 -60.75
C ALA A 117 -3.41 -7.69 -59.74
N SER A 118 -4.75 -7.76 -59.90
CA SER A 118 -5.74 -8.64 -59.20
C SER A 118 -6.65 -9.34 -60.26
N PRO A 119 -7.42 -10.41 -59.94
CA PRO A 119 -8.76 -10.36 -59.29
C PRO A 119 -9.01 -11.51 -58.26
N ALA A 120 -10.10 -11.70 -57.49
CA ALA A 120 -11.39 -11.01 -57.21
C ALA A 120 -12.71 -11.72 -57.67
N ARG A 121 -13.65 -11.92 -56.70
CA ARG A 121 -15.10 -12.34 -56.81
C ARG A 121 -15.41 -13.82 -57.22
N ALA A 122 -16.55 -14.45 -56.84
CA ALA A 122 -17.72 -14.06 -56.02
C ALA A 122 -18.59 -15.26 -55.51
N THR A 123 -19.43 -15.02 -54.47
CA THR A 123 -20.81 -15.59 -54.19
C THR A 123 -21.04 -17.12 -54.02
N ALA A 124 -22.01 -17.64 -53.22
CA ALA A 124 -22.91 -17.08 -52.18
C ALA A 124 -23.72 -18.20 -51.45
N GLN A 125 -24.64 -17.78 -50.56
CA GLN A 125 -25.83 -18.46 -50.00
C GLN A 125 -25.68 -19.37 -48.75
N ALA A 126 -26.70 -19.23 -47.88
CA ALA A 126 -27.03 -20.05 -46.70
C ALA A 126 -28.49 -20.56 -46.86
N PRO A 127 -29.04 -21.41 -45.97
CA PRO A 127 -29.67 -20.89 -44.74
C PRO A 127 -29.68 -21.83 -43.49
N SER A 128 -30.07 -21.29 -42.33
CA SER A 128 -30.56 -22.01 -41.12
C SER A 128 -32.09 -22.24 -41.18
N PRO A 129 -32.79 -23.04 -40.32
CA PRO A 129 -32.89 -22.96 -38.84
C PRO A 129 -32.58 -24.31 -38.11
N ALA A 130 -32.38 -24.45 -36.77
CA ALA A 130 -33.22 -24.18 -35.56
C ALA A 130 -34.46 -25.12 -35.41
N PRO A 131 -35.08 -25.35 -34.22
CA PRO A 131 -34.91 -24.67 -32.91
C PRO A 131 -34.99 -25.56 -31.61
N GLN A 132 -35.04 -24.92 -30.42
CA GLN A 132 -35.53 -25.42 -29.09
C GLN A 132 -34.73 -26.56 -28.37
N GLY A 133 -34.60 -26.62 -27.04
CA GLY A 133 -34.83 -25.62 -25.98
C GLY A 133 -35.22 -26.20 -24.60
N GLY A 134 -34.52 -25.86 -23.50
CA GLY A 134 -35.01 -26.03 -22.11
C GLY A 134 -34.06 -26.58 -21.02
N THR A 135 -34.07 -25.91 -19.85
CA THR A 135 -33.89 -26.42 -18.45
C THR A 135 -32.63 -27.19 -17.98
N VAL A 136 -31.75 -26.43 -17.29
CA VAL A 136 -31.10 -26.62 -15.95
C VAL A 136 -31.88 -27.54 -14.97
N PRO A 137 -31.30 -28.28 -13.96
CA PRO A 137 -30.03 -28.05 -13.19
C PRO A 137 -29.10 -29.25 -12.85
N ALA A 138 -28.01 -28.94 -12.11
CA ALA A 138 -27.37 -29.71 -11.02
C ALA A 138 -26.19 -30.70 -11.27
N LEU A 139 -25.28 -30.68 -10.28
CA LEU A 139 -24.18 -31.61 -9.96
C LEU A 139 -24.69 -32.78 -9.07
N PRO A 140 -23.89 -33.81 -8.71
CA PRO A 140 -22.58 -34.28 -9.21
C PRO A 140 -22.61 -35.77 -9.66
N GLY A 141 -21.50 -36.34 -10.16
CA GLY A 141 -21.39 -37.80 -10.33
C GLY A 141 -20.10 -38.30 -10.98
N ALA A 142 -19.65 -39.50 -10.61
CA ALA A 142 -18.46 -40.19 -11.11
C ALA A 142 -18.78 -41.26 -12.19
N GLY A 143 -17.74 -41.82 -12.83
CA GLY A 143 -17.82 -42.89 -13.84
C GLY A 143 -17.62 -42.34 -15.26
N ALA A 144 -16.64 -42.74 -16.08
CA ALA A 144 -15.98 -44.03 -16.39
C ALA A 144 -16.63 -44.79 -17.57
N ALA A 145 -15.78 -45.46 -18.37
CA ALA A 145 -16.02 -45.99 -19.73
C ALA A 145 -16.30 -44.90 -20.81
N TRP A 146 -15.75 -44.91 -22.03
CA TRP A 146 -15.47 -45.97 -23.04
C TRP A 146 -16.74 -46.65 -23.59
N PRO A 147 -16.77 -47.16 -24.84
CA PRO A 147 -15.71 -47.29 -25.87
C PRO A 147 -16.01 -46.43 -27.13
N GLY A 148 -15.30 -46.47 -28.27
CA GLY A 148 -14.05 -47.14 -28.65
C GLY A 148 -14.05 -47.60 -30.12
N ALA A 149 -12.87 -47.98 -30.65
CA ALA A 149 -12.58 -48.49 -32.01
C ALA A 149 -12.85 -47.55 -33.23
N GLY A 150 -12.04 -47.56 -34.30
CA GLY A 150 -10.68 -48.13 -34.43
C GLY A 150 -10.27 -48.50 -35.87
N ARG A 151 -8.96 -48.36 -36.18
CA ARG A 151 -8.26 -48.79 -37.43
C ARG A 151 -8.72 -48.03 -38.70
N HIS A 152 -8.04 -47.93 -39.86
CA HIS A 152 -6.79 -48.42 -40.50
C HIS A 152 -6.36 -47.34 -41.55
N VAL A 153 -5.15 -47.22 -42.17
CA VAL A 153 -3.74 -47.60 -41.90
C VAL A 153 -2.83 -47.10 -43.08
N ILE A 154 -1.49 -47.10 -42.93
CA ILE A 154 -0.43 -47.16 -44.00
C ILE A 154 0.10 -45.86 -44.71
N HIS A 155 1.45 -45.82 -44.83
CA HIS A 155 2.40 -45.06 -45.70
C HIS A 155 2.50 -43.51 -45.73
N GLY A 156 3.75 -43.00 -45.87
CA GLY A 156 4.02 -41.67 -46.46
C GLY A 156 5.20 -40.83 -45.90
N GLN A 157 6.46 -41.23 -46.08
CA GLN A 157 7.66 -40.35 -45.94
C GLN A 157 8.38 -40.24 -47.32
N PRO A 158 9.43 -39.41 -47.54
CA PRO A 158 10.02 -38.30 -46.74
C PRO A 158 10.38 -37.02 -47.58
N ARG A 159 10.95 -35.98 -46.93
CA ARG A 159 12.16 -35.16 -47.32
C ARG A 159 12.31 -33.96 -46.37
N LEU A 160 13.45 -33.73 -45.69
CA LEU A 160 14.74 -33.14 -46.15
C LEU A 160 14.57 -31.66 -46.63
N PHE A 161 15.43 -30.69 -46.29
CA PHE A 161 16.90 -30.66 -46.07
C PHE A 161 17.27 -29.29 -45.37
N ARG A 162 18.47 -28.90 -44.86
CA ARG A 162 19.85 -29.43 -44.64
C ARG A 162 20.69 -28.35 -43.84
N LEU A 163 21.98 -28.62 -43.55
CA LEU A 163 23.09 -27.65 -43.27
C LEU A 163 23.15 -26.98 -41.87
N ARG A 164 24.32 -26.75 -41.22
CA ARG A 164 25.72 -27.20 -41.48
C ARG A 164 26.56 -27.17 -40.19
N GLN A 165 27.52 -28.09 -40.06
CA GLN A 165 28.68 -28.04 -39.12
C GLN A 165 29.98 -28.28 -39.92
N ALA A 166 31.14 -28.07 -39.31
CA ALA A 166 32.44 -28.30 -39.93
C ALA A 166 33.49 -28.84 -38.92
N ILE A 167 34.16 -29.96 -39.29
CA ILE A 167 35.55 -30.38 -38.98
C ILE A 167 35.94 -30.42 -37.48
N GLY A 168 36.39 -31.52 -36.84
CA GLY A 168 36.99 -32.79 -37.28
C GLY A 168 38.50 -32.86 -36.88
N PRO A 169 39.20 -34.02 -36.88
CA PRO A 169 38.77 -35.41 -37.14
C PRO A 169 39.32 -36.50 -36.17
N GLY A 170 38.94 -37.77 -36.36
CA GLY A 170 39.82 -38.94 -36.14
C GLY A 170 39.64 -39.76 -34.85
N GLY A 171 39.38 -41.07 -34.98
CA GLY A 171 39.33 -42.01 -33.83
C GLY A 171 38.41 -43.22 -34.03
N ALA A 172 38.66 -44.05 -35.05
CA ALA A 172 37.81 -45.23 -35.32
C ALA A 172 38.27 -46.48 -34.54
N CYS A 173 37.37 -47.09 -33.77
CA CYS A 173 37.53 -48.45 -33.26
C CYS A 173 36.20 -49.21 -33.36
N ALA A 174 36.21 -50.39 -33.96
CA ALA A 174 34.99 -51.14 -34.26
C ALA A 174 34.61 -52.08 -33.10
N GLN A 175 33.41 -51.88 -32.54
CA GLN A 175 32.80 -52.85 -31.61
C GLN A 175 31.85 -53.79 -32.36
N ARG A 176 31.95 -55.09 -32.04
CA ARG A 176 31.11 -56.16 -32.62
C ARG A 176 29.71 -56.14 -31.99
N PRO A 177 28.67 -56.62 -32.70
CA PRO A 177 27.38 -56.85 -32.06
C PRO A 177 27.50 -57.86 -30.91
N VAL A 178 27.06 -57.46 -29.72
CA VAL A 178 26.99 -58.35 -28.55
C VAL A 178 25.85 -59.35 -28.77
N PRO A 179 26.07 -60.67 -28.66
CA PRO A 179 25.01 -61.65 -28.84
C PRO A 179 24.00 -61.56 -27.69
N CYS A 180 22.70 -61.60 -28.01
CA CYS A 180 21.64 -61.64 -27.01
C CYS A 180 21.85 -62.84 -26.07
N ARG A 181 22.09 -62.57 -24.78
CA ARG A 181 22.14 -63.62 -23.76
C ARG A 181 20.76 -64.27 -23.65
N ARG A 182 20.72 -65.60 -23.55
CA ARG A 182 19.49 -66.33 -23.20
C ARG A 182 18.97 -65.83 -21.85
N PRO A 183 17.65 -65.83 -21.61
CA PRO A 183 17.12 -65.56 -20.27
C PRO A 183 17.70 -66.59 -19.29
N LEU A 184 18.27 -66.10 -18.18
CA LEU A 184 18.52 -66.94 -17.02
C LEU A 184 17.17 -67.26 -16.37
N PRO A 185 16.91 -68.52 -15.97
CA PRO A 185 15.67 -68.88 -15.29
C PRO A 185 15.56 -68.18 -13.94
N LEU A 186 14.33 -68.02 -13.44
CA LEU A 186 14.07 -67.57 -12.08
C LEU A 186 14.92 -68.35 -11.06
N PRO A 187 15.58 -67.68 -10.11
CA PRO A 187 16.26 -68.38 -9.03
C PRO A 187 15.22 -69.12 -8.19
N ARG A 188 15.30 -70.46 -8.17
CA ARG A 188 14.37 -71.37 -7.47
C ARG A 188 14.26 -71.13 -5.95
N SER A 189 15.00 -70.17 -5.40
CA SER A 189 14.89 -69.67 -4.03
C SER A 189 13.68 -68.76 -3.81
N LEU A 190 13.30 -67.89 -4.77
CA LEU A 190 12.31 -66.84 -4.51
C LEU A 190 10.94 -67.43 -4.12
N VAL A 191 10.47 -68.41 -4.90
CA VAL A 191 9.30 -69.25 -4.59
C VAL A 191 9.48 -70.05 -3.29
N ARG A 192 10.63 -70.71 -3.11
CA ARG A 192 10.87 -71.60 -1.96
C ARG A 192 11.04 -70.90 -0.60
N VAL A 193 11.49 -69.66 -0.58
CA VAL A 193 11.79 -68.94 0.68
C VAL A 193 10.58 -68.15 1.17
N MET A 194 9.82 -67.53 0.26
CA MET A 194 8.54 -66.88 0.63
C MET A 194 7.50 -67.92 1.11
N ALA A 195 7.43 -69.09 0.48
CA ALA A 195 6.55 -70.18 0.88
C ALA A 195 6.81 -70.72 2.31
N ALA A 196 7.99 -70.44 2.89
CA ALA A 196 8.34 -70.82 4.26
C ALA A 196 7.86 -69.82 5.33
N ALA A 197 7.23 -68.70 4.95
CA ALA A 197 6.69 -67.69 5.88
C ALA A 197 5.16 -67.73 6.01
N ALA A 198 4.43 -68.09 4.95
CA ALA A 198 2.97 -68.05 4.88
C ALA A 198 2.30 -69.33 5.42
N ALA A 199 2.63 -69.74 6.65
CA ALA A 199 2.25 -71.04 7.21
C ALA A 199 1.01 -71.02 8.12
N LEU A 200 -0.06 -70.29 7.75
CA LEU A 200 -1.43 -70.46 8.27
C LEU A 200 -2.47 -69.65 7.46
N GLU A 201 -3.70 -70.19 7.43
CA GLU A 201 -4.98 -69.61 6.94
C GLU A 201 -5.34 -69.57 5.43
N ALA A 202 -6.65 -69.58 5.19
CA ALA A 202 -7.47 -69.45 3.96
C ALA A 202 -6.90 -69.87 2.58
N VAL A 203 -7.45 -70.96 2.01
CA VAL A 203 -7.28 -71.31 0.59
C VAL A 203 -8.35 -70.61 -0.27
N ALA A 204 -7.99 -69.47 -0.87
CA ALA A 204 -8.76 -68.87 -1.97
C ALA A 204 -8.50 -69.60 -3.32
N PRO A 205 -9.48 -69.65 -4.24
CA PRO A 205 -9.31 -70.33 -5.54
C PRO A 205 -8.41 -69.50 -6.49
N THR A 206 -7.13 -69.87 -6.56
CA THR A 206 -6.07 -69.19 -7.34
C THR A 206 -6.40 -68.94 -8.82
N GLY A 207 -7.35 -69.66 -9.42
CA GLY A 207 -7.80 -69.45 -10.80
C GLY A 207 -8.31 -68.03 -11.09
N ALA A 208 -8.87 -67.33 -10.10
CA ALA A 208 -9.29 -65.93 -10.28
C ALA A 208 -8.09 -64.97 -10.44
N LEU A 209 -7.04 -65.15 -9.64
CA LEU A 209 -5.79 -64.38 -9.76
C LEU A 209 -5.11 -64.61 -11.12
N TRP A 210 -5.06 -65.85 -11.61
CA TRP A 210 -4.54 -66.16 -12.95
C TRP A 210 -5.34 -65.46 -14.07
N GLY A 211 -6.66 -65.33 -13.91
CA GLY A 211 -7.50 -64.54 -14.83
C GLY A 211 -7.14 -63.06 -14.83
N LEU A 212 -7.13 -62.42 -13.65
CA LEU A 212 -6.79 -60.99 -13.50
C LEU A 212 -5.38 -60.66 -14.04
N VAL A 213 -4.40 -61.54 -13.79
CA VAL A 213 -3.03 -61.40 -14.32
C VAL A 213 -3.02 -61.55 -15.85
N HIS A 214 -3.72 -62.54 -16.40
CA HIS A 214 -3.83 -62.75 -17.84
C HIS A 214 -4.46 -61.53 -18.54
N ASP A 215 -5.57 -61.03 -18.02
CA ASP A 215 -6.34 -59.96 -18.66
C ASP A 215 -5.60 -58.61 -18.61
N PHE A 216 -4.88 -58.32 -17.52
CA PHE A 216 -3.95 -57.20 -17.46
C PHE A 216 -2.81 -57.33 -18.49
N VAL A 217 -2.16 -58.51 -18.55
CA VAL A 217 -1.07 -58.77 -19.48
C VAL A 217 -1.55 -58.73 -20.94
N MET A 218 -2.80 -59.09 -21.22
CA MET A 218 -3.40 -58.97 -22.56
C MET A 218 -3.84 -57.54 -22.90
N GLY A 219 -4.16 -56.70 -21.92
CA GLY A 219 -4.28 -55.24 -22.09
C GLY A 219 -5.40 -54.53 -21.34
N GLN A 220 -6.20 -55.22 -20.51
CA GLN A 220 -7.20 -54.60 -19.64
C GLN A 220 -6.51 -54.11 -18.35
N GLN A 221 -5.89 -52.93 -18.40
CA GLN A 221 -5.00 -52.47 -17.33
C GLN A 221 -5.73 -51.85 -16.13
N GLU A 222 -6.77 -51.05 -16.38
CA GLU A 222 -7.59 -50.43 -15.32
C GLU A 222 -8.66 -51.43 -14.84
N GLY A 223 -8.77 -51.62 -13.53
CA GLY A 223 -9.57 -52.68 -12.91
C GLY A 223 -8.72 -53.79 -12.28
N PRO A 224 -8.07 -54.69 -13.07
CA PRO A 224 -7.33 -55.82 -12.50
C PRO A 224 -6.18 -55.44 -11.57
N ALA A 225 -5.47 -54.34 -11.81
CA ALA A 225 -4.40 -53.89 -10.92
C ALA A 225 -4.91 -53.46 -9.53
N ASP A 226 -6.02 -52.71 -9.48
CA ASP A 226 -6.64 -52.29 -8.23
C ASP A 226 -7.33 -53.45 -7.50
N GLN A 227 -7.93 -54.39 -8.25
CA GLN A 227 -8.50 -55.61 -7.65
C GLN A 227 -7.41 -56.48 -7.02
N VAL A 228 -6.31 -56.76 -7.72
CA VAL A 228 -5.19 -57.54 -7.14
C VAL A 228 -4.56 -56.80 -5.96
N ALA A 229 -4.47 -55.46 -5.99
CA ALA A 229 -4.01 -54.68 -4.84
C ALA A 229 -4.98 -54.75 -3.64
N ALA A 230 -6.30 -54.75 -3.88
CA ALA A 230 -7.31 -54.93 -2.83
C ALA A 230 -7.34 -56.36 -2.26
N ASP A 231 -7.15 -57.37 -3.11
CA ASP A 231 -7.05 -58.78 -2.72
C ASP A 231 -5.79 -59.02 -1.87
N VAL A 232 -4.67 -58.38 -2.19
CA VAL A 232 -3.45 -58.41 -1.35
C VAL A 232 -3.65 -57.67 -0.03
N LYS A 233 -4.25 -56.46 -0.04
CA LYS A 233 -4.55 -55.69 1.18
C LYS A 233 -5.52 -56.38 2.14
N SER A 234 -6.42 -57.21 1.62
CA SER A 234 -7.37 -58.01 2.41
C SER A 234 -6.82 -59.36 2.88
N GLY A 235 -5.59 -59.73 2.46
CA GLY A 235 -5.01 -61.04 2.74
C GLY A 235 -5.59 -62.18 1.89
N SER A 236 -6.42 -61.87 0.88
CA SER A 236 -7.03 -62.85 -0.03
C SER A 236 -6.00 -63.52 -0.95
N TYR A 237 -4.92 -62.80 -1.28
CA TYR A 237 -3.70 -63.36 -1.90
C TYR A 237 -2.44 -62.79 -1.24
N THR A 238 -1.37 -63.56 -1.22
CA THR A 238 -0.02 -63.09 -0.83
C THR A 238 0.73 -62.50 -2.02
N VAL A 239 1.72 -61.65 -1.76
CA VAL A 239 2.59 -61.09 -2.81
C VAL A 239 3.36 -62.19 -3.54
N LEU A 240 3.73 -63.28 -2.86
CA LEU A 240 4.25 -64.49 -3.48
C LEU A 240 3.29 -65.05 -4.55
N GLN A 241 2.02 -65.25 -4.23
CA GLN A 241 1.05 -65.83 -5.17
C GLN A 241 0.86 -64.95 -6.42
N VAL A 242 0.96 -63.63 -6.27
CA VAL A 242 0.97 -62.68 -7.41
C VAL A 242 2.23 -62.86 -8.26
N VAL A 243 3.40 -63.00 -7.65
CA VAL A 243 4.68 -63.24 -8.36
C VAL A 243 4.70 -64.62 -9.06
N GLU A 244 4.13 -65.65 -8.44
CA GLU A 244 3.97 -66.99 -9.03
C GLU A 244 3.04 -66.98 -10.23
N ALA A 245 1.85 -66.35 -10.12
CA ALA A 245 0.92 -66.17 -11.23
C ALA A 245 1.52 -65.35 -12.39
N LEU A 246 2.41 -64.40 -12.08
CA LEU A 246 3.14 -63.63 -13.09
C LEU A 246 4.26 -64.40 -13.79
N GLY A 247 4.75 -65.52 -13.25
CA GLY A 247 5.98 -66.21 -13.69
C GLY A 247 6.08 -66.46 -15.19
N SER A 248 5.01 -66.95 -15.83
CA SER A 248 4.98 -67.20 -17.28
C SER A 248 5.01 -65.92 -18.15
N SER A 249 4.60 -64.78 -17.60
CA SER A 249 4.75 -63.47 -18.27
C SER A 249 6.15 -62.88 -18.08
N LEU A 250 6.77 -63.12 -16.91
CA LEU A 250 8.10 -62.64 -16.54
C LEU A 250 9.24 -63.38 -17.26
N GLU A 251 9.09 -64.68 -17.53
CA GLU A 251 10.05 -65.46 -18.31
C GLU A 251 9.78 -65.43 -19.84
N ASN A 252 8.73 -64.75 -20.28
CA ASN A 252 8.34 -64.67 -21.69
C ASN A 252 9.46 -64.01 -22.55
N PRO A 253 9.78 -64.53 -23.75
CA PRO A 253 10.81 -63.94 -24.62
C PRO A 253 10.47 -62.51 -25.11
N GLU A 254 9.19 -62.13 -25.21
CA GLU A 254 8.80 -60.80 -25.68
C GLU A 254 8.99 -59.71 -24.59
N PRO A 255 9.79 -58.65 -24.83
CA PRO A 255 10.02 -57.59 -23.85
C PRO A 255 8.75 -56.87 -23.38
N ARG A 256 7.74 -56.69 -24.26
CA ARG A 256 6.47 -56.03 -23.92
C ARG A 256 5.61 -56.84 -22.96
N THR A 257 5.75 -58.16 -22.98
CA THR A 257 5.00 -59.05 -22.11
C THR A 257 5.68 -59.15 -20.74
N ARG A 258 7.02 -59.16 -20.68
CA ARG A 258 7.77 -58.94 -19.42
C ARG A 258 7.48 -57.57 -18.80
N ALA A 259 7.49 -56.50 -19.61
CA ALA A 259 7.22 -55.13 -19.13
C ALA A 259 5.83 -55.00 -18.50
N ARG A 260 4.78 -55.55 -19.12
CA ARG A 260 3.42 -55.56 -18.55
C ARG A 260 3.34 -56.38 -17.26
N GLY A 261 3.98 -57.56 -17.20
CA GLY A 261 4.02 -58.36 -15.97
C GLY A 261 4.70 -57.63 -14.81
N ILE A 262 5.84 -56.97 -15.07
CA ILE A 262 6.56 -56.16 -14.07
C ILE A 262 5.77 -54.89 -13.73
N GLN A 263 5.06 -54.28 -14.68
CA GLN A 263 4.19 -53.12 -14.43
C GLN A 263 3.08 -53.45 -13.44
N LEU A 264 2.39 -54.59 -13.60
CA LEU A 264 1.36 -55.04 -12.64
C LEU A 264 1.97 -55.25 -11.25
N LEU A 265 3.11 -55.95 -11.15
CA LEU A 265 3.79 -56.16 -9.88
C LEU A 265 4.17 -54.82 -9.22
N SER A 266 4.73 -53.88 -9.98
CA SER A 266 5.11 -52.56 -9.49
C SER A 266 3.91 -51.72 -9.04
N GLN A 267 2.76 -51.83 -9.71
CA GLN A 267 1.51 -51.17 -9.31
C GLN A 267 0.95 -51.75 -8.00
N VAL A 268 0.94 -53.08 -7.86
CA VAL A 268 0.53 -53.76 -6.62
C VAL A 268 1.47 -53.41 -5.46
N LEU A 269 2.79 -53.44 -5.68
CA LEU A 269 3.78 -53.05 -4.66
C LEU A 269 3.64 -51.57 -4.24
N LEU A 270 3.35 -50.66 -5.17
CA LEU A 270 3.14 -49.23 -4.87
C LEU A 270 1.86 -48.96 -4.04
N GLN A 271 0.97 -49.95 -3.94
CA GLN A 271 -0.21 -49.93 -3.07
C GLN A 271 -0.05 -50.73 -1.76
N CYS A 272 0.94 -51.63 -1.66
CA CYS A 272 1.08 -52.61 -0.58
C CYS A 272 2.43 -52.55 0.17
N GLN A 273 3.25 -51.52 -0.07
CA GLN A 273 4.62 -51.35 0.45
C GLN A 273 4.73 -51.36 1.99
N SER A 274 3.65 -51.04 2.71
CA SER A 274 3.60 -51.08 4.19
C SER A 274 3.32 -52.48 4.76
N LEU A 275 2.97 -53.45 3.92
CA LEU A 275 2.59 -54.81 4.32
C LEU A 275 3.69 -55.86 4.02
N LEU A 276 4.76 -55.47 3.32
CA LEU A 276 5.83 -56.37 2.91
C LEU A 276 6.73 -56.76 4.09
N LEU A 277 7.00 -58.06 4.23
CA LEU A 277 7.97 -58.56 5.20
C LEU A 277 9.40 -58.30 4.73
N GLU A 278 10.32 -58.09 5.67
CA GLU A 278 11.74 -57.83 5.42
C GLU A 278 12.36 -58.82 4.41
N LYS A 279 12.08 -60.12 4.58
CA LYS A 279 12.56 -61.19 3.68
C LYS A 279 12.00 -61.06 2.26
N GLU A 280 10.80 -60.55 2.10
CA GLU A 280 10.18 -60.33 0.78
C GLU A 280 10.83 -59.12 0.09
N VAL A 281 11.04 -58.02 0.82
CA VAL A 281 11.75 -56.83 0.33
C VAL A 281 13.14 -57.18 -0.20
N VAL A 282 13.91 -58.03 0.51
CA VAL A 282 15.22 -58.53 0.05
C VAL A 282 15.11 -59.25 -1.31
N HIS A 283 14.19 -60.21 -1.44
CA HIS A 283 14.05 -61.00 -2.66
C HIS A 283 13.51 -60.19 -3.84
N LEU A 284 12.59 -59.25 -3.57
CA LEU A 284 12.06 -58.33 -4.57
C LEU A 284 13.16 -57.39 -5.06
N ILE A 285 13.95 -56.77 -4.17
CA ILE A 285 15.07 -55.89 -4.58
C ILE A 285 16.05 -56.63 -5.48
N LEU A 286 16.53 -57.81 -5.07
CA LEU A 286 17.47 -58.61 -5.88
C LEU A 286 16.89 -59.04 -7.24
N PHE A 287 15.57 -59.28 -7.31
CA PHE A 287 14.87 -59.53 -8.58
C PHE A 287 14.83 -58.27 -9.46
N TYR A 288 14.43 -57.13 -8.90
CA TYR A 288 14.32 -55.86 -9.63
C TYR A 288 15.68 -55.33 -10.09
N GLU A 289 16.73 -55.41 -9.27
CA GLU A 289 18.12 -55.09 -9.67
C GLU A 289 18.60 -55.95 -10.86
N ASN A 290 18.31 -57.25 -10.84
CA ASN A 290 18.61 -58.15 -11.95
C ASN A 290 17.76 -57.85 -13.21
N ARG A 291 16.56 -57.26 -13.05
CA ARG A 291 15.72 -56.80 -14.17
C ARG A 291 16.10 -55.42 -14.73
N LEU A 292 16.89 -54.61 -14.04
CA LEU A 292 17.47 -53.39 -14.65
C LEU A 292 18.35 -53.72 -15.87
N LYS A 293 18.91 -54.94 -15.91
CA LYS A 293 19.77 -55.46 -16.99
C LYS A 293 18.99 -56.11 -18.14
N ASP A 294 17.66 -55.97 -18.15
CA ASP A 294 16.76 -56.46 -19.21
C ASP A 294 16.62 -55.40 -20.33
N HIS A 295 15.74 -55.61 -21.29
CA HIS A 295 15.51 -54.72 -22.42
C HIS A 295 15.04 -53.31 -21.98
N HIS A 296 15.43 -52.26 -22.70
CA HIS A 296 15.07 -50.86 -22.39
C HIS A 296 13.56 -50.53 -22.34
N LEU A 297 12.68 -51.48 -22.71
CA LEU A 297 11.22 -51.37 -22.60
C LEU A 297 10.69 -51.88 -21.25
N VAL A 298 11.53 -52.56 -20.48
CA VAL A 298 11.22 -53.19 -19.19
C VAL A 298 11.70 -52.30 -18.04
N ILE A 299 12.83 -51.60 -18.22
CA ILE A 299 13.46 -50.73 -17.21
C ILE A 299 12.49 -49.71 -16.58
N PRO A 300 11.60 -49.01 -17.32
CA PRO A 300 10.55 -48.16 -16.72
C PRO A 300 9.71 -48.85 -15.64
N SER A 301 9.18 -50.04 -15.96
CA SER A 301 8.38 -50.86 -15.04
C SER A 301 9.20 -51.34 -13.84
N VAL A 302 10.49 -51.60 -14.03
CA VAL A 302 11.44 -51.99 -12.96
C VAL A 302 11.68 -50.82 -12.01
N LEU A 303 11.94 -49.63 -12.53
CA LEU A 303 12.14 -48.41 -11.73
C LEU A 303 10.90 -48.07 -10.90
N GLN A 304 9.69 -48.27 -11.43
CA GLN A 304 8.44 -48.07 -10.68
C GLN A 304 8.33 -49.00 -9.46
N GLY A 305 8.81 -50.24 -9.56
CA GLY A 305 8.84 -51.18 -8.44
C GLY A 305 9.94 -50.86 -7.42
N LEU A 306 11.13 -50.46 -7.88
CA LEU A 306 12.19 -49.93 -6.99
C LEU A 306 11.74 -48.66 -6.26
N ARG A 307 10.91 -47.80 -6.89
CA ARG A 307 10.25 -46.67 -6.22
C ARG A 307 9.27 -47.12 -5.14
N ALA A 308 8.47 -48.17 -5.37
CA ALA A 308 7.63 -48.74 -4.31
C ALA A 308 8.47 -49.32 -3.15
N LEU A 309 9.53 -50.07 -3.48
CA LEU A 309 10.43 -50.70 -2.50
C LEU A 309 11.24 -49.67 -1.69
N SER A 310 11.63 -48.53 -2.28
CA SER A 310 12.27 -47.42 -1.55
C SER A 310 11.36 -46.69 -0.54
N LEU A 311 10.05 -46.96 -0.54
CA LEU A 311 9.09 -46.49 0.47
C LEU A 311 8.88 -47.50 1.61
N CYS A 312 9.52 -48.68 1.57
CA CYS A 312 9.34 -49.73 2.58
C CYS A 312 10.12 -49.42 3.86
N VAL A 313 9.45 -49.52 5.01
CA VAL A 313 10.09 -49.34 6.33
C VAL A 313 10.97 -50.55 6.67
N ALA A 314 10.51 -51.77 6.35
CA ALA A 314 11.18 -53.05 6.59
C ALA A 314 12.31 -53.34 5.57
N LEU A 315 13.20 -52.37 5.35
CA LEU A 315 14.38 -52.50 4.49
C LEU A 315 15.64 -52.80 5.33
N PRO A 316 16.34 -53.93 5.10
CA PRO A 316 17.64 -54.21 5.71
C PRO A 316 18.73 -53.20 5.33
N PRO A 317 19.68 -52.94 6.24
CA PRO A 317 20.82 -52.06 5.96
C PRO A 317 21.69 -52.62 4.82
N GLY A 318 22.17 -51.73 3.96
CA GLY A 318 22.99 -52.04 2.79
C GLY A 318 22.20 -52.25 1.50
N LEU A 319 20.89 -52.56 1.56
CA LEU A 319 20.07 -52.69 0.34
C LEU A 319 19.72 -51.35 -0.30
N ALA A 320 19.61 -50.26 0.46
CA ALA A 320 19.48 -48.92 -0.13
C ALA A 320 20.71 -48.56 -0.98
N VAL A 321 21.90 -48.90 -0.45
CA VAL A 321 23.20 -48.74 -1.13
C VAL A 321 23.30 -49.64 -2.37
N SER A 322 22.85 -50.90 -2.28
CA SER A 322 22.80 -51.83 -3.41
C SER A 322 21.94 -51.29 -4.56
N VAL A 323 20.71 -50.89 -4.27
CA VAL A 323 19.77 -50.36 -5.29
C VAL A 323 20.33 -49.11 -5.97
N LEU A 324 20.94 -48.19 -5.21
CA LEU A 324 21.55 -46.99 -5.78
C LEU A 324 22.76 -47.32 -6.66
N LYS A 325 23.69 -48.19 -6.21
CA LYS A 325 24.80 -48.64 -7.07
C LYS A 325 24.30 -49.35 -8.34
N ALA A 326 23.27 -50.18 -8.25
CA ALA A 326 22.67 -50.86 -9.39
C ALA A 326 22.02 -49.89 -10.40
N ILE A 327 21.34 -48.85 -9.92
CA ILE A 327 20.78 -47.78 -10.77
C ILE A 327 21.92 -47.01 -11.45
N PHE A 328 22.90 -46.51 -10.70
CA PHE A 328 24.02 -45.73 -11.25
C PHE A 328 24.86 -46.52 -12.27
N GLN A 329 25.03 -47.84 -12.07
CA GLN A 329 25.85 -48.69 -12.94
C GLN A 329 25.12 -49.15 -14.21
N GLU A 330 23.81 -49.42 -14.15
CA GLU A 330 23.08 -50.10 -15.23
C GLU A 330 22.08 -49.19 -15.97
N VAL A 331 21.75 -48.01 -15.44
CA VAL A 331 20.68 -47.13 -15.97
C VAL A 331 21.23 -45.80 -16.46
N HIS A 332 21.35 -45.64 -17.79
CA HIS A 332 21.67 -44.35 -18.40
C HIS A 332 20.44 -43.42 -18.40
N VAL A 333 20.29 -42.63 -17.32
CA VAL A 333 19.09 -41.84 -16.99
C VAL A 333 18.68 -40.89 -18.10
N GLN A 334 19.62 -40.27 -18.82
CA GLN A 334 19.38 -39.33 -19.91
C GLN A 334 18.63 -39.96 -21.09
N SER A 335 18.69 -41.29 -21.25
CA SER A 335 17.95 -42.03 -22.27
C SER A 335 16.50 -42.35 -21.90
N LEU A 336 16.10 -42.17 -20.63
CA LEU A 336 14.78 -42.50 -20.13
C LEU A 336 13.74 -41.41 -20.46
N PRO A 337 12.44 -41.76 -20.61
CA PRO A 337 11.34 -40.81 -20.59
C PRO A 337 11.30 -39.96 -19.31
N GLN A 338 10.75 -38.74 -19.40
CA GLN A 338 10.72 -37.77 -18.31
C GLN A 338 10.12 -38.30 -17.00
N VAL A 339 9.03 -39.09 -17.09
CA VAL A 339 8.34 -39.70 -15.94
C VAL A 339 9.19 -40.78 -15.26
N ASP A 340 10.02 -41.48 -16.02
CA ASP A 340 10.91 -42.52 -15.51
C ASP A 340 12.17 -41.89 -14.89
N ARG A 341 12.68 -40.77 -15.43
CA ARG A 341 13.69 -39.93 -14.75
C ARG A 341 13.16 -39.38 -13.42
N HIS A 342 11.92 -38.89 -13.40
CA HIS A 342 11.25 -38.48 -12.14
C HIS A 342 11.17 -39.62 -11.12
N THR A 343 10.99 -40.86 -11.60
CA THR A 343 10.97 -42.07 -10.77
C THR A 343 12.36 -42.39 -10.20
N VAL A 344 13.46 -42.16 -10.95
CA VAL A 344 14.83 -42.25 -10.43
C VAL A 344 15.09 -41.23 -9.33
N TYR A 345 14.80 -39.94 -9.56
CA TYR A 345 14.97 -38.90 -8.52
C TYR A 345 14.08 -39.13 -7.29
N SER A 346 12.90 -39.75 -7.46
CA SER A 346 12.04 -40.18 -6.36
C SER A 346 12.70 -41.26 -5.50
N ILE A 347 13.32 -42.28 -6.11
CA ILE A 347 14.06 -43.34 -5.37
C ILE A 347 15.18 -42.74 -4.54
N ILE A 348 15.98 -41.83 -5.13
CA ILE A 348 17.10 -41.18 -4.46
C ILE A 348 16.62 -40.35 -3.26
N THR A 349 15.59 -39.52 -3.44
CA THR A 349 15.05 -38.70 -2.34
C THR A 349 14.32 -39.51 -1.26
N ASN A 350 13.72 -40.65 -1.60
CA ASN A 350 13.19 -41.60 -0.62
C ASN A 350 14.30 -42.16 0.28
N PHE A 351 15.42 -42.60 -0.30
CA PHE A 351 16.55 -43.12 0.47
C PHE A 351 17.29 -42.02 1.25
N MET A 352 17.48 -40.82 0.69
CA MET A 352 18.04 -39.69 1.46
C MET A 352 17.16 -39.27 2.65
N ARG A 353 15.85 -39.54 2.60
CA ARG A 353 14.94 -39.32 3.75
C ARG A 353 15.00 -40.44 4.78
N THR A 354 15.17 -41.69 4.37
CA THR A 354 14.95 -42.88 5.22
C THR A 354 16.21 -43.65 5.61
N ARG A 355 17.34 -43.40 4.94
CA ARG A 355 18.58 -44.19 4.97
C ARG A 355 19.84 -43.32 4.89
N GLU A 356 19.79 -42.13 5.47
CA GLU A 356 20.85 -41.10 5.36
C GLU A 356 22.24 -41.65 5.70
N GLU A 357 22.39 -42.35 6.82
CA GLU A 357 23.69 -42.90 7.27
C GLU A 357 24.27 -43.92 6.29
N GLU A 358 23.43 -44.78 5.68
CA GLU A 358 23.86 -45.75 4.67
C GLU A 358 24.37 -45.03 3.39
N LEU A 359 23.68 -43.97 2.97
CA LEU A 359 24.08 -43.15 1.82
C LEU A 359 25.28 -42.24 2.13
N LYS A 360 25.52 -41.86 3.40
CA LYS A 360 26.77 -41.23 3.83
C LYS A 360 27.94 -42.23 3.87
N GLY A 361 27.66 -43.48 4.25
CA GLY A 361 28.62 -44.58 4.22
C GLY A 361 29.13 -44.98 2.82
N LEU A 362 28.44 -44.55 1.76
CA LEU A 362 28.96 -44.61 0.38
C LEU A 362 30.11 -43.63 0.11
N GLY A 363 30.27 -42.58 0.93
CA GLY A 363 31.25 -41.53 0.68
C GLY A 363 31.02 -40.81 -0.64
N ALA A 364 32.12 -40.46 -1.31
CA ALA A 364 32.10 -39.68 -2.56
C ALA A 364 31.49 -40.43 -3.76
N ASP A 365 31.42 -41.77 -3.73
CA ASP A 365 30.75 -42.59 -4.76
C ASP A 365 29.29 -42.19 -4.95
N PHE A 366 28.58 -41.81 -3.88
CA PHE A 366 27.17 -41.38 -3.95
C PHE A 366 27.04 -40.03 -4.65
N THR A 367 27.90 -39.07 -4.29
CA THR A 367 27.95 -37.75 -4.92
C THR A 367 28.26 -37.86 -6.42
N PHE A 368 29.27 -38.63 -6.80
CA PHE A 368 29.65 -38.86 -8.19
C PHE A 368 28.56 -39.58 -8.99
N GLY A 369 28.00 -40.66 -8.44
CA GLY A 369 26.87 -41.36 -9.06
C GLY A 369 25.63 -40.47 -9.22
N PHE A 370 25.40 -39.53 -8.30
CA PHE A 370 24.33 -38.55 -8.46
C PHE A 370 24.61 -37.49 -9.53
N ILE A 371 25.84 -36.97 -9.64
CA ILE A 371 26.24 -36.05 -10.73
C ILE A 371 25.92 -36.68 -12.10
N GLN A 372 26.30 -37.95 -12.29
CA GLN A 372 26.00 -38.72 -13.52
C GLN A 372 24.51 -38.93 -13.78
N VAL A 373 23.66 -38.93 -12.74
CA VAL A 373 22.20 -39.03 -12.83
C VAL A 373 21.53 -37.68 -13.06
N MET A 374 22.15 -36.57 -12.64
CA MET A 374 21.63 -35.20 -12.83
C MET A 374 22.01 -34.59 -14.19
N ASP A 375 23.13 -35.00 -14.77
CA ASP A 375 23.62 -34.45 -16.04
C ASP A 375 22.55 -34.43 -17.15
N GLY A 376 22.43 -33.29 -17.83
CA GLY A 376 21.58 -33.11 -19.00
C GLY A 376 20.07 -33.15 -18.79
N GLU A 377 19.55 -33.12 -17.56
CA GLU A 377 18.10 -32.98 -17.29
C GLU A 377 17.56 -31.61 -17.74
N LYS A 378 16.33 -31.58 -18.25
CA LYS A 378 15.69 -30.40 -18.87
C LYS A 378 14.22 -30.22 -18.48
N ASP A 379 13.61 -31.19 -17.80
CA ASP A 379 12.25 -31.06 -17.31
C ASP A 379 12.21 -30.29 -15.97
N PRO A 380 11.43 -29.20 -15.84
CA PRO A 380 11.47 -28.35 -14.66
C PRO A 380 11.02 -29.06 -13.39
N ARG A 381 10.11 -30.05 -13.48
CA ARG A 381 9.66 -30.84 -12.31
C ARG A 381 10.80 -31.72 -11.78
N ASN A 382 11.68 -32.18 -12.66
CA ASN A 382 12.83 -33.00 -12.31
C ASN A 382 13.98 -32.13 -11.80
N LEU A 383 14.25 -30.97 -12.43
CA LEU A 383 15.25 -30.02 -11.96
C LEU A 383 15.00 -29.53 -10.53
N LEU A 384 13.75 -29.22 -10.15
CA LEU A 384 13.41 -28.86 -8.76
C LEU A 384 13.76 -29.99 -7.75
N VAL A 385 13.59 -31.27 -8.15
CA VAL A 385 13.97 -32.41 -7.30
C VAL A 385 15.48 -32.62 -7.29
N ALA A 386 16.16 -32.46 -8.43
CA ALA A 386 17.60 -32.59 -8.55
C ALA A 386 18.36 -31.50 -7.78
N PHE A 387 17.93 -30.23 -7.89
CA PHE A 387 18.44 -29.12 -7.05
C PHE A 387 18.23 -29.40 -5.56
N ARG A 388 17.07 -29.95 -5.15
CA ARG A 388 16.88 -30.38 -3.75
C ARG A 388 17.87 -31.47 -3.34
N ILE A 389 18.17 -32.45 -4.20
CA ILE A 389 19.19 -33.47 -3.90
C ILE A 389 20.57 -32.83 -3.70
N VAL A 390 21.00 -31.89 -4.55
CA VAL A 390 22.29 -31.20 -4.37
C VAL A 390 22.30 -30.35 -3.09
N HIS A 391 21.22 -29.63 -2.81
CA HIS A 391 21.08 -28.88 -1.56
C HIS A 391 21.14 -29.82 -0.34
N ASP A 392 20.48 -30.97 -0.38
CA ASP A 392 20.47 -31.96 0.71
C ASP A 392 21.84 -32.66 0.85
N LEU A 393 22.60 -32.87 -0.24
CA LEU A 393 24.00 -33.33 -0.18
C LEU A 393 24.87 -32.33 0.59
N ILE A 394 24.75 -31.04 0.27
CA ILE A 394 25.57 -29.98 0.86
C ILE A 394 25.15 -29.70 2.31
N SER A 395 23.88 -29.38 2.53
CA SER A 395 23.36 -28.91 3.83
C SER A 395 23.34 -29.98 4.92
N ARG A 396 23.39 -31.28 4.55
CA ARG A 396 23.46 -32.39 5.51
C ARG A 396 24.86 -32.98 5.65
N ASP A 397 25.90 -32.34 5.10
CA ASP A 397 27.30 -32.80 5.18
C ASP A 397 27.50 -34.23 4.61
N TYR A 398 27.17 -34.40 3.32
CA TYR A 398 27.62 -35.57 2.56
C TYR A 398 29.05 -35.39 2.07
N SER A 399 29.78 -36.50 1.97
CA SER A 399 31.14 -36.52 1.43
C SER A 399 31.13 -36.19 -0.07
N LEU A 400 31.46 -34.94 -0.41
CA LEU A 400 31.63 -34.53 -1.82
C LEU A 400 32.93 -35.10 -2.43
N GLY A 401 33.93 -35.44 -1.60
CA GLY A 401 35.23 -35.92 -2.07
C GLY A 401 35.95 -34.87 -2.92
N PRO A 402 36.60 -35.27 -4.03
CA PRO A 402 37.18 -34.34 -5.00
C PRO A 402 36.12 -33.64 -5.86
N PHE A 403 34.90 -34.19 -5.94
CA PHE A 403 33.87 -33.88 -6.94
C PHE A 403 33.13 -32.54 -6.72
N VAL A 404 33.83 -31.52 -6.21
CA VAL A 404 33.25 -30.19 -5.94
C VAL A 404 33.05 -29.41 -7.24
N GLU A 405 34.05 -29.46 -8.12
CA GLU A 405 34.03 -28.78 -9.42
C GLU A 405 32.96 -29.39 -10.32
N GLU A 406 32.89 -30.72 -10.42
CA GLU A 406 31.88 -31.43 -11.22
C GLU A 406 30.45 -31.25 -10.68
N LEU A 407 30.28 -31.15 -9.34
CA LEU A 407 28.98 -30.81 -8.73
C LEU A 407 28.58 -29.35 -8.99
N PHE A 408 29.56 -28.46 -9.10
CA PHE A 408 29.33 -27.08 -9.51
C PHE A 408 29.01 -26.98 -11.01
N GLU A 409 29.75 -27.66 -11.90
CA GLU A 409 29.49 -27.66 -13.35
C GLU A 409 28.07 -28.16 -13.66
N VAL A 410 27.65 -29.29 -13.08
CA VAL A 410 26.34 -29.90 -13.33
C VAL A 410 25.16 -29.09 -12.78
N THR A 411 25.41 -28.06 -11.97
CA THR A 411 24.37 -27.15 -11.44
C THR A 411 24.45 -25.74 -12.01
N SER A 412 25.65 -25.18 -12.16
CA SER A 412 25.89 -23.84 -12.71
C SER A 412 25.55 -23.71 -14.20
N CYS A 413 25.55 -24.81 -14.96
CA CYS A 413 25.19 -24.81 -16.38
C CYS A 413 23.73 -24.36 -16.67
N TYR A 414 22.86 -24.33 -15.64
CA TYR A 414 21.50 -23.80 -15.72
C TYR A 414 21.41 -22.29 -15.41
N PHE A 415 22.52 -21.57 -15.23
CA PHE A 415 22.55 -20.18 -14.78
C PHE A 415 22.91 -19.16 -15.89
N PRO A 416 22.08 -18.14 -16.16
CA PRO A 416 20.74 -17.88 -15.59
C PRO A 416 19.66 -18.80 -16.20
N ILE A 417 18.54 -18.96 -15.50
CA ILE A 417 17.43 -19.81 -15.95
C ILE A 417 16.65 -19.13 -17.09
N ASP A 418 16.86 -19.59 -18.32
CA ASP A 418 15.99 -19.29 -19.46
C ASP A 418 14.84 -20.32 -19.55
N PHE A 419 13.76 -20.07 -18.82
CA PHE A 419 12.54 -20.88 -18.86
C PHE A 419 11.30 -19.98 -19.03
N THR A 420 10.43 -20.39 -19.95
CA THR A 420 9.09 -19.82 -20.15
C THR A 420 8.05 -20.91 -19.89
N PRO A 421 7.12 -20.73 -18.92
CA PRO A 421 6.12 -21.74 -18.61
C PRO A 421 5.13 -21.95 -19.76
N PRO A 422 4.70 -23.19 -20.05
CA PRO A 422 3.64 -23.45 -21.02
C PRO A 422 2.31 -22.75 -20.66
N PRO A 423 1.56 -22.22 -21.64
CA PRO A 423 0.22 -21.70 -21.37
C PRO A 423 -0.68 -22.84 -20.87
N ASN A 424 -1.28 -22.64 -19.69
CA ASN A 424 -2.07 -23.64 -18.96
C ASN A 424 -1.27 -24.89 -18.50
N ASP A 425 -0.02 -24.73 -18.02
CA ASP A 425 0.69 -25.81 -17.31
C ASP A 425 -0.14 -26.31 -16.09
N PRO A 426 -0.57 -27.59 -16.04
CA PRO A 426 -1.34 -28.13 -14.92
C PRO A 426 -0.50 -28.30 -13.63
N HIS A 427 0.83 -28.15 -13.70
CA HIS A 427 1.71 -28.17 -12.53
C HIS A 427 2.01 -26.77 -11.98
N GLY A 428 1.76 -25.72 -12.75
CA GLY A 428 1.91 -24.32 -12.35
C GLY A 428 3.34 -23.83 -12.11
N ILE A 429 4.38 -24.54 -12.56
CA ILE A 429 5.78 -24.19 -12.23
C ILE A 429 6.20 -22.92 -12.98
N GLN A 430 6.72 -21.95 -12.24
CA GLN A 430 7.21 -20.68 -12.75
C GLN A 430 8.73 -20.67 -12.91
N ARG A 431 9.24 -19.73 -13.72
CA ARG A 431 10.67 -19.48 -13.86
C ARG A 431 11.33 -19.14 -12.51
N GLU A 432 10.62 -18.40 -11.66
CA GLU A 432 11.12 -17.96 -10.35
C GLU A 432 11.37 -19.15 -9.41
N ASP A 433 10.55 -20.20 -9.45
CA ASP A 433 10.72 -21.40 -8.62
C ASP A 433 12.07 -22.10 -8.90
N LEU A 434 12.45 -22.14 -10.18
CA LEU A 434 13.74 -22.67 -10.64
C LEU A 434 14.90 -21.75 -10.26
N ILE A 435 14.76 -20.43 -10.45
CA ILE A 435 15.79 -19.44 -10.06
C ILE A 435 16.08 -19.51 -8.55
N LEU A 436 15.03 -19.53 -7.72
CA LEU A 436 15.17 -19.61 -6.26
C LEU A 436 15.75 -20.96 -5.82
N SER A 437 15.34 -22.07 -6.44
CA SER A 437 15.89 -23.39 -6.13
C SER A 437 17.37 -23.52 -6.51
N LEU A 438 17.76 -23.01 -7.68
CA LEU A 438 19.16 -22.99 -8.10
C LEU A 438 20.00 -22.04 -7.23
N ARG A 439 19.47 -20.86 -6.88
CA ARG A 439 20.10 -19.91 -5.95
C ARG A 439 20.34 -20.54 -4.57
N ALA A 440 19.37 -21.31 -4.06
CA ALA A 440 19.50 -22.03 -2.80
C ALA A 440 20.63 -23.09 -2.86
N VAL A 441 20.80 -23.79 -3.99
CA VAL A 441 21.95 -24.70 -4.20
C VAL A 441 23.26 -23.92 -4.25
N LEU A 442 23.39 -22.96 -5.17
CA LEU A 442 24.65 -22.27 -5.45
C LEU A 442 25.18 -21.47 -4.25
N ALA A 443 24.29 -20.86 -3.46
CA ALA A 443 24.68 -20.10 -2.26
C ALA A 443 24.83 -20.95 -0.98
N SER A 444 24.57 -22.27 -1.01
CA SER A 444 24.53 -23.11 0.20
C SER A 444 25.90 -23.41 0.83
N THR A 445 27.02 -23.19 0.13
CA THR A 445 28.35 -23.53 0.65
C THR A 445 29.47 -22.60 0.16
N PRO A 446 30.41 -22.21 1.05
CA PRO A 446 31.62 -21.49 0.64
C PRO A 446 32.53 -22.33 -0.28
N ARG A 447 32.34 -23.67 -0.36
CA ARG A 447 33.08 -24.55 -1.28
C ARG A 447 32.82 -24.27 -2.76
N PHE A 448 31.78 -23.48 -3.08
CA PHE A 448 31.54 -23.01 -4.45
C PHE A 448 32.09 -21.60 -4.72
N ALA A 449 32.72 -20.93 -3.76
CA ALA A 449 33.13 -19.53 -3.91
C ALA A 449 34.10 -19.29 -5.08
N GLU A 450 35.11 -20.14 -5.23
CA GLU A 450 36.15 -20.00 -6.27
C GLU A 450 35.62 -20.17 -7.70
N PHE A 451 34.50 -20.90 -7.88
CA PHE A 451 33.84 -21.11 -9.18
C PHE A 451 32.66 -20.14 -9.41
N LEU A 452 31.87 -19.89 -8.36
CA LEU A 452 30.65 -19.08 -8.44
C LEU A 452 30.92 -17.58 -8.54
N LEU A 453 31.91 -17.05 -7.81
CA LEU A 453 32.21 -15.61 -7.84
C LEU A 453 32.66 -15.14 -9.25
N PRO A 454 33.55 -15.86 -9.97
CA PRO A 454 33.81 -15.60 -11.39
C PRO A 454 32.55 -15.63 -12.27
N LEU A 455 31.69 -16.65 -12.11
CA LEU A 455 30.47 -16.80 -12.91
C LEU A 455 29.50 -15.63 -12.68
N LEU A 456 29.30 -15.21 -11.42
CA LEU A 456 28.45 -14.08 -11.08
C LEU A 456 29.02 -12.77 -11.64
N ILE A 457 30.33 -12.54 -11.61
CA ILE A 457 30.98 -11.39 -12.25
C ILE A 457 30.71 -11.39 -13.77
N GLU A 458 30.93 -12.52 -14.45
CA GLU A 458 30.69 -12.67 -15.89
C GLU A 458 29.23 -12.35 -16.27
N LYS A 459 28.26 -12.85 -15.49
CA LYS A 459 26.83 -12.62 -15.76
C LYS A 459 26.37 -11.19 -15.40
N VAL A 460 26.93 -10.54 -14.37
CA VAL A 460 26.70 -9.10 -14.09
C VAL A 460 27.25 -8.22 -15.21
N ASP A 461 28.43 -8.56 -15.73
CA ASP A 461 29.09 -7.82 -16.82
C ASP A 461 28.43 -8.03 -18.20
N SER A 462 27.61 -9.07 -18.37
CA SER A 462 26.86 -9.36 -19.61
C SER A 462 25.74 -8.35 -19.88
N GLU A 463 25.33 -8.12 -21.14
CA GLU A 463 24.24 -7.18 -21.45
C GLU A 463 22.83 -7.67 -21.04
N ILE A 464 22.69 -8.89 -20.52
CA ILE A 464 21.39 -9.55 -20.31
C ILE A 464 20.77 -9.14 -18.96
N LEU A 465 19.72 -8.32 -19.00
CA LEU A 465 19.12 -7.71 -17.80
C LEU A 465 18.67 -8.72 -16.73
N SER A 466 18.12 -9.87 -17.11
CA SER A 466 17.76 -10.94 -16.17
C SER A 466 19.00 -11.57 -15.53
N ALA A 467 20.05 -11.83 -16.31
CA ALA A 467 21.32 -12.36 -15.81
C ALA A 467 21.94 -11.43 -14.75
N LYS A 468 21.86 -10.10 -14.94
CA LYS A 468 22.33 -9.13 -13.94
C LYS A 468 21.56 -9.24 -12.62
N LEU A 469 20.22 -9.24 -12.69
CA LEU A 469 19.36 -9.37 -11.51
C LEU A 469 19.61 -10.69 -10.77
N ASP A 470 19.56 -11.82 -11.50
CA ASP A 470 19.76 -13.15 -10.94
C ASP A 470 21.12 -13.27 -10.26
N SER A 471 22.16 -12.63 -10.83
CA SER A 471 23.51 -12.65 -10.29
C SER A 471 23.69 -11.78 -9.06
N LEU A 472 23.19 -10.55 -9.07
CA LEU A 472 23.26 -9.65 -7.91
C LEU A 472 22.46 -10.21 -6.72
N GLN A 473 21.29 -10.80 -6.97
CA GLN A 473 20.49 -11.45 -5.94
C GLN A 473 21.14 -12.75 -5.42
N THR A 474 21.81 -13.51 -6.28
CA THR A 474 22.57 -14.71 -5.86
C THR A 474 23.82 -14.32 -5.07
N LEU A 475 24.54 -13.26 -5.46
CA LEU A 475 25.64 -12.69 -4.69
C LEU A 475 25.20 -12.23 -3.30
N ASN A 476 24.04 -11.56 -3.19
CA ASN A 476 23.43 -11.22 -1.90
C ASN A 476 23.19 -12.45 -1.02
N ALA A 477 22.67 -13.55 -1.59
CA ALA A 477 22.49 -14.81 -0.87
C ALA A 477 23.84 -15.43 -0.42
N CYS A 478 24.86 -15.44 -1.28
CA CYS A 478 26.20 -15.90 -0.93
C CYS A 478 26.79 -15.10 0.26
N CYS A 479 26.62 -13.78 0.29
CA CYS A 479 27.09 -12.91 1.37
C CYS A 479 26.42 -13.14 2.75
N ALA A 480 25.42 -14.02 2.85
CA ALA A 480 24.89 -14.50 4.12
C ALA A 480 25.69 -15.69 4.71
N VAL A 481 26.33 -16.49 3.85
CA VAL A 481 27.02 -17.75 4.21
C VAL A 481 28.55 -17.64 4.09
N TYR A 482 29.04 -16.89 3.11
CA TYR A 482 30.47 -16.70 2.83
C TYR A 482 31.13 -15.84 3.92
N GLY A 483 32.46 -15.89 3.97
CA GLY A 483 33.28 -15.02 4.80
C GLY A 483 34.28 -14.21 3.99
N GLN A 484 35.23 -13.63 4.70
CA GLN A 484 36.31 -12.83 4.12
C GLN A 484 37.29 -13.63 3.24
N LYS A 485 37.57 -14.91 3.56
CA LYS A 485 38.57 -15.70 2.84
C LYS A 485 38.12 -15.98 1.42
N GLU A 486 36.85 -16.36 1.30
CA GLU A 486 36.16 -16.71 0.07
C GLU A 486 36.01 -15.53 -0.89
N LEU A 487 35.87 -14.32 -0.34
CA LEU A 487 35.69 -13.09 -1.12
C LEU A 487 37.00 -12.41 -1.49
N LYS A 488 38.11 -12.66 -0.75
CA LYS A 488 39.36 -11.87 -0.80
C LYS A 488 39.85 -11.57 -2.21
N ASP A 489 39.98 -12.61 -3.04
CA ASP A 489 40.65 -12.50 -4.35
C ASP A 489 39.73 -11.91 -5.44
N PHE A 490 38.41 -11.97 -5.24
CA PHE A 490 37.41 -11.46 -6.20
C PHE A 490 36.84 -10.08 -5.83
N LEU A 491 37.10 -9.61 -4.60
CA LEU A 491 36.52 -8.39 -4.03
C LEU A 491 36.70 -7.13 -4.90
N PRO A 492 37.88 -6.85 -5.52
CA PRO A 492 38.05 -5.68 -6.39
C PRO A 492 37.20 -5.77 -7.66
N SER A 493 37.07 -6.96 -8.25
CA SER A 493 36.28 -7.21 -9.46
C SER A 493 34.79 -7.11 -9.19
N LEU A 494 34.31 -7.67 -8.07
CA LEU A 494 32.93 -7.53 -7.60
C LEU A 494 32.54 -6.06 -7.43
N TRP A 495 33.41 -5.25 -6.81
CA TRP A 495 33.22 -3.81 -6.69
C TRP A 495 33.19 -3.10 -8.04
N ALA A 496 34.14 -3.39 -8.94
CA ALA A 496 34.19 -2.78 -10.26
C ALA A 496 32.93 -3.05 -11.10
N SER A 497 32.36 -4.26 -11.01
CA SER A 497 31.11 -4.65 -11.67
C SER A 497 29.88 -3.99 -11.03
N ILE A 498 29.74 -4.04 -9.70
CA ILE A 498 28.62 -3.37 -8.98
C ILE A 498 28.63 -1.86 -9.22
N ARG A 499 29.81 -1.22 -9.13
CA ARG A 499 29.97 0.22 -9.42
C ARG A 499 29.54 0.53 -10.85
N ARG A 500 30.00 -0.24 -11.83
CA ARG A 500 29.65 -0.06 -13.26
C ARG A 500 28.14 -0.07 -13.45
N GLU A 501 27.44 -1.06 -12.90
CA GLU A 501 26.00 -1.18 -13.05
C GLU A 501 25.23 -0.03 -12.41
N VAL A 502 25.57 0.39 -11.20
CA VAL A 502 24.90 1.53 -10.53
C VAL A 502 25.13 2.86 -11.27
N PHE A 503 26.22 2.99 -12.05
CA PHE A 503 26.43 4.16 -12.93
C PHE A 503 25.78 4.04 -14.32
N GLN A 504 25.58 2.83 -14.85
CA GLN A 504 25.20 2.63 -16.26
C GLN A 504 23.76 2.11 -16.46
N THR A 505 23.15 1.48 -15.46
CA THR A 505 21.85 0.83 -15.64
C THR A 505 20.70 1.83 -15.71
N ALA A 506 19.78 1.60 -16.64
CA ALA A 506 18.48 2.26 -16.68
C ALA A 506 17.40 1.52 -15.85
N SER A 507 17.77 0.41 -15.19
CA SER A 507 16.84 -0.41 -14.40
C SER A 507 17.03 -0.16 -12.91
N GLU A 508 16.07 0.52 -12.29
CA GLU A 508 16.02 0.78 -10.84
C GLU A 508 16.14 -0.51 -10.01
N ARG A 509 15.73 -1.66 -10.54
CA ARG A 509 15.90 -2.97 -9.89
C ARG A 509 17.36 -3.43 -9.86
N VAL A 510 18.10 -3.27 -10.96
CA VAL A 510 19.54 -3.59 -11.01
C VAL A 510 20.33 -2.62 -10.13
N GLU A 511 19.94 -1.34 -10.10
CA GLU A 511 20.53 -0.37 -9.18
C GLU A 511 20.30 -0.79 -7.72
N ALA A 512 19.06 -1.17 -7.36
CA ALA A 512 18.71 -1.60 -6.01
C ALA A 512 19.42 -2.90 -5.59
N ASP A 513 19.41 -3.94 -6.44
CA ASP A 513 20.08 -5.22 -6.16
C ASP A 513 21.62 -5.06 -6.11
N GLY A 514 22.18 -4.12 -6.88
CA GLY A 514 23.61 -3.77 -6.85
C GLY A 514 24.01 -3.03 -5.57
N LEU A 515 23.20 -2.06 -5.14
CA LEU A 515 23.38 -1.38 -3.85
C LEU A 515 23.21 -2.36 -2.68
N ALA A 516 22.25 -3.29 -2.76
CA ALA A 516 22.11 -4.38 -1.81
C ALA A 516 23.34 -5.29 -1.79
N ALA A 517 23.89 -5.66 -2.95
CA ALA A 517 25.09 -6.50 -3.03
C ALA A 517 26.30 -5.84 -2.36
N LEU A 518 26.50 -4.52 -2.59
CA LEU A 518 27.56 -3.75 -1.92
C LEU A 518 27.37 -3.69 -0.39
N HIS A 519 26.13 -3.51 0.06
CA HIS A 519 25.76 -3.54 1.47
C HIS A 519 26.02 -4.92 2.11
N SER A 520 25.64 -6.00 1.43
CA SER A 520 25.85 -7.38 1.89
C SER A 520 27.33 -7.77 1.93
N LEU A 521 28.12 -7.36 0.94
CA LEU A 521 29.59 -7.52 0.93
C LEU A 521 30.26 -6.78 2.09
N THR A 522 29.95 -5.49 2.27
CA THR A 522 30.54 -4.69 3.37
C THR A 522 30.11 -5.17 4.74
N ALA A 523 28.87 -5.64 4.91
CA ALA A 523 28.42 -6.31 6.13
C ALA A 523 29.15 -7.64 6.38
N CYS A 524 29.40 -8.43 5.34
CA CYS A 524 30.14 -9.70 5.43
C CYS A 524 31.60 -9.48 5.89
N LEU A 525 32.26 -8.46 5.33
CA LEU A 525 33.60 -8.06 5.76
C LEU A 525 33.58 -7.56 7.21
N SER A 526 32.65 -6.68 7.60
CA SER A 526 32.60 -6.13 8.97
C SER A 526 32.35 -7.20 10.04
N ARG A 527 31.59 -8.25 9.74
CA ARG A 527 31.43 -9.42 10.63
C ARG A 527 32.71 -10.25 10.77
N SER A 528 33.59 -10.21 9.77
CA SER A 528 34.83 -10.99 9.75
C SER A 528 35.96 -10.36 10.57
N VAL A 529 36.00 -9.03 10.70
CA VAL A 529 37.02 -8.30 11.47
C VAL A 529 37.02 -8.65 12.98
N LEU A 530 35.91 -9.17 13.52
CA LEU A 530 35.82 -9.64 14.90
C LEU A 530 36.42 -11.05 15.12
N ARG A 531 36.94 -11.70 14.07
CA ARG A 531 37.57 -13.03 14.14
C ARG A 531 39.08 -12.86 14.34
N ALA A 532 39.60 -13.38 15.45
CA ALA A 532 40.95 -13.09 15.93
C ALA A 532 42.12 -13.41 14.97
N ASP A 533 41.90 -14.31 14.00
CA ASP A 533 42.93 -14.80 13.07
C ASP A 533 42.86 -14.18 11.65
N ALA A 534 42.11 -13.07 11.47
CA ALA A 534 41.86 -12.46 10.16
C ALA A 534 42.56 -11.10 9.96
N GLU A 535 43.14 -10.88 8.78
CA GLU A 535 43.59 -9.55 8.32
C GLU A 535 42.38 -8.59 8.19
N ASP A 536 42.52 -7.30 8.47
CA ASP A 536 41.41 -6.37 8.28
C ASP A 536 41.26 -5.95 6.80
N LEU A 537 40.39 -6.66 6.08
CA LEU A 537 40.02 -6.33 4.71
C LEU A 537 38.81 -5.38 4.60
N LEU A 538 38.21 -4.94 5.71
CA LEU A 538 37.13 -3.96 5.65
C LEU A 538 37.68 -2.57 5.32
N ASP A 539 38.61 -2.06 6.12
CA ASP A 539 39.06 -0.68 6.01
C ASP A 539 39.82 -0.41 4.68
N SER A 540 40.54 -1.42 4.17
CA SER A 540 41.20 -1.36 2.86
C SER A 540 40.19 -1.35 1.69
N PHE A 541 39.12 -2.14 1.78
CA PHE A 541 38.03 -2.13 0.80
C PHE A 541 37.23 -0.82 0.81
N LEU A 542 36.88 -0.31 2.00
CA LEU A 542 36.21 0.98 2.15
C LEU A 542 37.08 2.13 1.61
N SER A 543 38.40 2.07 1.83
CA SER A 543 39.36 3.04 1.27
C SER A 543 39.38 3.01 -0.27
N SER A 544 39.32 1.82 -0.89
CA SER A 544 39.24 1.68 -2.35
C SER A 544 37.92 2.24 -2.91
N ILE A 545 36.79 1.96 -2.27
CA ILE A 545 35.47 2.54 -2.62
C ILE A 545 35.52 4.07 -2.53
N LEU A 546 36.06 4.61 -1.44
CA LEU A 546 36.22 6.05 -1.24
C LEU A 546 37.11 6.69 -2.32
N GLN A 547 38.22 6.05 -2.68
CA GLN A 547 39.14 6.55 -3.71
C GLN A 547 38.48 6.60 -5.10
N ASP A 548 37.79 5.53 -5.51
CA ASP A 548 37.04 5.46 -6.77
C ASP A 548 35.90 6.49 -6.84
N CYS A 549 35.18 6.69 -5.74
CA CYS A 549 34.07 7.64 -5.69
C CYS A 549 34.52 9.11 -5.53
N ARG A 550 35.72 9.38 -5.00
CA ARG A 550 36.19 10.74 -4.68
C ARG A 550 36.20 11.69 -5.87
N HIS A 551 36.62 11.23 -7.06
CA HIS A 551 36.64 12.11 -8.24
C HIS A 551 35.21 12.50 -8.66
N HIS A 552 34.32 11.51 -8.75
CA HIS A 552 32.89 11.69 -9.04
C HIS A 552 32.16 12.58 -8.03
N LEU A 553 32.53 12.52 -6.74
CA LEU A 553 32.02 13.42 -5.70
C LEU A 553 32.55 14.87 -5.82
N CYS A 554 33.72 15.06 -6.42
CA CYS A 554 34.37 16.36 -6.54
C CYS A 554 34.09 17.08 -7.86
N GLU A 555 33.47 16.42 -8.83
CA GLU A 555 33.09 16.98 -10.12
C GLU A 555 31.85 17.89 -10.03
N PRO A 556 31.75 18.95 -10.86
CA PRO A 556 30.60 19.84 -10.87
C PRO A 556 29.35 19.26 -11.57
N ASP A 557 29.45 18.09 -12.22
CA ASP A 557 28.29 17.41 -12.82
C ASP A 557 27.55 16.55 -11.78
N MET A 558 26.37 17.02 -11.40
CA MET A 558 25.48 16.35 -10.45
C MET A 558 24.98 14.97 -10.93
N LYS A 559 25.18 14.59 -12.21
CA LYS A 559 24.81 13.26 -12.71
C LYS A 559 25.65 12.12 -12.13
N LEU A 560 26.95 12.34 -11.94
CA LEU A 560 27.88 11.30 -11.44
C LEU A 560 28.02 11.35 -9.91
N VAL A 561 27.76 12.53 -9.33
CA VAL A 561 27.80 12.77 -7.88
C VAL A 561 26.72 11.96 -7.13
N TRP A 562 25.55 11.72 -7.73
CA TRP A 562 24.42 11.06 -7.04
C TRP A 562 24.51 9.53 -6.99
N PRO A 563 24.86 8.79 -8.08
CA PRO A 563 25.12 7.35 -8.00
C PRO A 563 26.31 7.01 -7.08
N SER A 564 27.37 7.82 -7.10
CA SER A 564 28.50 7.65 -6.16
C SER A 564 28.08 7.87 -4.70
N ALA A 565 27.25 8.88 -4.41
CA ALA A 565 26.66 9.05 -3.09
C ALA A 565 25.77 7.87 -2.66
N LYS A 566 24.96 7.28 -3.57
CA LYS A 566 24.18 6.06 -3.28
C LYS A 566 25.08 4.86 -2.93
N LEU A 567 26.13 4.60 -3.71
CA LEU A 567 27.10 3.52 -3.44
C LEU A 567 27.72 3.67 -2.05
N LEU A 568 28.19 4.88 -1.73
CA LEU A 568 28.77 5.19 -0.42
C LEU A 568 27.75 5.08 0.72
N GLN A 569 26.49 5.46 0.50
CA GLN A 569 25.41 5.27 1.49
C GLN A 569 25.04 3.80 1.70
N ALA A 570 25.08 2.96 0.66
CA ALA A 570 24.82 1.53 0.80
C ALA A 570 25.92 0.82 1.62
N ALA A 571 27.20 1.13 1.34
CA ALA A 571 28.35 0.66 2.08
C ALA A 571 28.38 1.18 3.54
N ALA A 572 28.14 2.49 3.74
CA ALA A 572 28.02 3.07 5.08
C ALA A 572 26.86 2.47 5.88
N GLY A 573 25.74 2.19 5.20
CA GLY A 573 24.54 1.65 5.82
C GLY A 573 24.64 0.19 6.28
N ALA A 574 25.76 -0.50 6.02
CA ALA A 574 25.98 -1.92 6.30
C ALA A 574 26.46 -2.24 7.74
N SER A 575 27.23 -1.34 8.37
CA SER A 575 27.66 -1.49 9.77
C SER A 575 28.06 -0.15 10.38
N ALA A 576 28.06 -0.05 11.71
CA ALA A 576 28.50 1.15 12.42
C ALA A 576 29.94 1.57 12.02
N ARG A 577 30.90 0.63 11.99
CA ARG A 577 32.30 0.92 11.57
C ARG A 577 32.38 1.42 10.12
N ALA A 578 31.65 0.82 9.19
CA ALA A 578 31.62 1.29 7.80
C ALA A 578 30.98 2.69 7.69
N CYS A 579 29.94 2.96 8.49
CA CYS A 579 29.32 4.27 8.58
C CYS A 579 30.29 5.32 9.13
N ASP A 580 30.95 5.07 10.26
CA ASP A 580 31.91 5.97 10.89
C ASP A 580 33.07 6.29 9.94
N HIS A 581 33.66 5.26 9.30
CA HIS A 581 34.77 5.42 8.35
C HIS A 581 34.38 6.21 7.09
N ILE A 582 33.24 5.89 6.45
CA ILE A 582 32.80 6.59 5.23
C ILE A 582 32.37 8.02 5.54
N THR A 583 31.54 8.25 6.58
CA THR A 583 31.03 9.59 6.90
C THR A 583 32.15 10.57 7.24
N SER A 584 33.16 10.13 8.01
CA SER A 584 34.36 10.93 8.32
C SER A 584 35.11 11.43 7.07
N ASN A 585 35.14 10.62 6.00
CA ASN A 585 35.84 10.94 4.76
C ASN A 585 34.96 11.70 3.73
N VAL A 586 33.65 11.45 3.72
CA VAL A 586 32.72 12.00 2.72
C VAL A 586 32.12 13.34 3.14
N LEU A 587 31.83 13.55 4.43
CA LEU A 587 31.25 14.81 4.90
C LEU A 587 32.12 16.04 4.57
N PRO A 588 33.45 16.06 4.78
CA PRO A 588 34.30 17.19 4.38
C PRO A 588 34.15 17.56 2.90
N LEU A 589 34.03 16.57 2.02
CA LEU A 589 33.91 16.77 0.58
C LEU A 589 32.55 17.36 0.20
N LEU A 590 31.46 16.84 0.76
CA LEU A 590 30.11 17.37 0.51
C LEU A 590 29.91 18.77 1.11
N LEU A 591 30.50 19.05 2.27
CA LEU A 591 30.53 20.38 2.88
C LEU A 591 31.28 21.37 1.96
N GLU A 592 32.50 21.03 1.51
CA GLU A 592 33.28 21.87 0.59
C GLU A 592 32.53 22.12 -0.73
N GLN A 593 31.90 21.10 -1.31
CA GLN A 593 31.13 21.25 -2.55
C GLN A 593 29.86 22.10 -2.38
N PHE A 594 29.16 22.00 -1.24
CA PHE A 594 28.01 22.88 -0.97
C PHE A 594 28.43 24.37 -0.95
N HIS A 595 29.59 24.68 -0.38
CA HIS A 595 30.14 26.04 -0.37
C HIS A 595 30.62 26.49 -1.76
N LYS A 596 31.27 25.60 -2.54
CA LYS A 596 31.71 25.88 -3.92
C LYS A 596 30.54 26.14 -4.88
N HIS A 597 29.43 25.43 -4.73
CA HIS A 597 28.28 25.56 -5.61
C HIS A 597 27.32 26.67 -5.14
N SER A 598 27.09 27.69 -5.99
CA SER A 598 26.17 28.80 -5.69
C SER A 598 24.72 28.56 -6.12
N GLN A 599 24.41 27.51 -6.88
CA GLN A 599 23.05 27.26 -7.37
C GLN A 599 22.22 26.47 -6.35
N SER A 600 21.02 26.96 -6.01
CA SER A 600 20.14 26.32 -5.02
C SER A 600 19.79 24.87 -5.37
N ASN A 601 19.67 24.51 -6.66
CA ASN A 601 19.40 23.13 -7.09
C ASN A 601 20.59 22.18 -6.85
N GLN A 602 21.82 22.67 -6.99
CA GLN A 602 23.04 21.91 -6.68
C GLN A 602 23.17 21.73 -5.16
N ARG A 603 23.03 22.83 -4.40
CA ARG A 603 22.98 22.83 -2.92
C ARG A 603 21.92 21.89 -2.35
N ARG A 604 20.69 21.92 -2.88
CA ARG A 604 19.58 21.00 -2.55
C ARG A 604 19.98 19.55 -2.70
N THR A 605 20.60 19.20 -3.82
CA THR A 605 21.01 17.82 -4.12
C THR A 605 22.14 17.38 -3.18
N ILE A 606 23.15 18.22 -2.97
CA ILE A 606 24.26 17.95 -2.03
C ILE A 606 23.75 17.79 -0.59
N LEU A 607 22.81 18.63 -0.15
CA LEU A 607 22.22 18.53 1.18
C LEU A 607 21.35 17.29 1.35
N GLU A 608 20.70 16.78 0.29
CA GLU A 608 20.02 15.48 0.32
C GLU A 608 21.00 14.29 0.46
N MET A 609 22.21 14.37 -0.12
CA MET A 609 23.26 13.36 0.10
C MET A 609 23.73 13.38 1.57
N ILE A 610 24.01 14.57 2.11
CA ILE A 610 24.39 14.76 3.52
C ILE A 610 23.28 14.21 4.44
N LEU A 611 22.02 14.55 4.17
CA LEU A 611 20.85 14.05 4.91
C LEU A 611 20.74 12.52 4.90
N GLY A 612 21.11 11.85 3.81
CA GLY A 612 21.22 10.40 3.75
C GLY A 612 22.25 9.85 4.74
N PHE A 613 23.46 10.41 4.75
CA PHE A 613 24.51 10.01 5.70
C PHE A 613 24.15 10.30 7.16
N LEU A 614 23.52 11.44 7.46
CA LEU A 614 23.07 11.78 8.82
C LEU A 614 22.02 10.77 9.34
N LYS A 615 21.09 10.32 8.49
CA LYS A 615 20.13 9.26 8.84
C LYS A 615 20.79 7.89 9.04
N LEU A 616 21.83 7.57 8.27
CA LEU A 616 22.58 6.34 8.48
C LEU A 616 23.36 6.35 9.79
N HIS A 617 23.94 7.49 10.19
CA HIS A 617 24.54 7.60 11.51
C HIS A 617 23.48 7.48 12.62
N GLN A 618 22.30 8.12 12.47
CA GLN A 618 21.19 7.95 13.42
C GLN A 618 20.73 6.47 13.56
N LYS A 619 20.80 5.68 12.49
CA LYS A 619 20.49 4.23 12.49
C LYS A 619 21.52 3.38 13.27
N TRP A 620 22.72 3.90 13.55
CA TRP A 620 23.80 3.15 14.20
C TRP A 620 24.32 3.77 15.51
N SER A 621 23.99 5.04 15.82
CA SER A 621 24.51 5.80 16.97
C SER A 621 23.84 5.43 18.30
N TYR A 622 23.84 4.14 18.65
CA TYR A 622 23.37 3.62 19.95
C TYR A 622 24.49 3.51 21.00
N GLU A 623 25.75 3.55 20.57
CA GLU A 623 26.92 3.39 21.42
C GLU A 623 27.46 4.75 21.87
N ASP A 624 27.69 4.90 23.18
CA ASP A 624 28.48 5.99 23.75
C ASP A 624 29.97 5.76 23.50
N LYS A 625 30.39 6.08 22.27
CA LYS A 625 31.80 6.38 21.96
C LYS A 625 32.04 7.86 22.24
N ASP A 626 33.03 8.19 23.06
CA ASP A 626 33.33 9.57 23.47
C ASP A 626 33.58 10.53 22.28
N GLU A 627 34.08 10.01 21.16
CA GLU A 627 34.32 10.77 19.93
C GLU A 627 33.44 10.25 18.77
N LYS A 628 32.21 10.75 18.66
CA LYS A 628 31.36 10.54 17.47
C LYS A 628 31.85 11.42 16.31
N PRO A 629 32.13 10.88 15.10
CA PRO A 629 32.70 11.67 14.00
C PRO A 629 31.89 12.91 13.58
N LEU A 630 30.57 12.91 13.78
CA LEU A 630 29.72 14.08 13.50
C LEU A 630 30.05 15.30 14.38
N ASN A 631 30.62 15.10 15.57
CA ASN A 631 30.92 16.19 16.51
C ASN A 631 31.88 17.22 15.90
N GLY A 632 32.86 16.77 15.10
CA GLY A 632 33.80 17.64 14.38
C GLY A 632 33.18 18.45 13.22
N PHE A 633 31.95 18.14 12.82
CA PHE A 633 31.23 18.79 11.71
C PHE A 633 29.98 19.56 12.14
N LYS A 634 29.61 19.51 13.43
CA LYS A 634 28.40 20.11 14.01
C LYS A 634 28.09 21.53 13.50
N ASP A 635 29.01 22.47 13.72
CA ASP A 635 28.78 23.88 13.41
C ASP A 635 28.66 24.12 11.89
N GLN A 636 29.40 23.35 11.09
CA GLN A 636 29.35 23.41 9.63
C GLN A 636 28.00 22.89 9.11
N LEU A 637 27.52 21.76 9.64
CA LEU A 637 26.20 21.18 9.33
C LEU A 637 25.05 22.13 9.73
N CYS A 638 25.15 22.78 10.89
CA CYS A 638 24.21 23.81 11.31
C CYS A 638 24.21 25.01 10.34
N SER A 639 25.40 25.48 9.92
CA SER A 639 25.51 26.57 8.95
C SER A 639 24.89 26.23 7.58
N LEU A 640 25.05 24.99 7.09
CA LEU A 640 24.44 24.53 5.85
C LEU A 640 22.91 24.48 5.96
N MET A 641 22.41 23.99 7.09
CA MET A 641 20.99 23.90 7.38
C MET A 641 20.36 25.31 7.48
N PHE A 642 20.98 26.27 8.18
CA PHE A 642 20.49 27.65 8.23
C PHE A 642 20.57 28.38 6.87
N MET A 643 21.61 28.14 6.06
CA MET A 643 21.65 28.62 4.67
C MET A 643 20.50 28.03 3.83
N ALA A 644 20.16 26.75 4.02
CA ALA A 644 19.02 26.14 3.33
C ALA A 644 17.66 26.71 3.77
N LEU A 645 17.49 27.06 5.06
CA LEU A 645 16.29 27.71 5.60
C LEU A 645 16.15 29.22 5.25
N THR A 646 17.16 29.80 4.59
CA THR A 646 17.21 31.21 4.17
C THR A 646 17.30 31.41 2.66
N ASP A 647 17.55 30.36 1.88
CA ASP A 647 17.48 30.38 0.42
C ASP A 647 16.02 30.59 -0.06
N THR A 648 15.86 31.17 -1.26
CA THR A 648 14.55 31.42 -1.87
C THR A 648 13.97 30.19 -2.57
N SER A 649 14.75 29.13 -2.77
CA SER A 649 14.26 27.87 -3.32
C SER A 649 13.47 27.07 -2.28
N THR A 650 12.15 26.99 -2.48
CA THR A 650 11.23 26.18 -1.66
C THR A 650 11.68 24.72 -1.53
N GLN A 651 12.31 24.14 -2.56
CA GLN A 651 12.86 22.79 -2.47
C GLN A 651 14.07 22.70 -1.54
N LEU A 652 14.96 23.71 -1.54
CA LEU A 652 16.11 23.75 -0.63
C LEU A 652 15.66 24.03 0.81
N GLN A 653 14.67 24.90 1.02
CA GLN A 653 14.02 25.10 2.32
C GLN A 653 13.45 23.78 2.87
N LEU A 654 12.71 23.02 2.06
CA LEU A 654 12.15 21.72 2.46
C LEU A 654 13.22 20.68 2.84
N VAL A 655 14.37 20.66 2.16
CA VAL A 655 15.51 19.82 2.54
C VAL A 655 16.15 20.34 3.83
N GLY A 656 16.30 21.67 3.99
CA GLY A 656 16.79 22.29 5.23
C GLY A 656 15.93 21.94 6.45
N ILE A 657 14.60 21.97 6.33
CA ILE A 657 13.66 21.56 7.38
C ILE A 657 13.86 20.08 7.74
N ARG A 658 13.98 19.19 6.75
CA ARG A 658 14.25 17.76 6.97
C ARG A 658 15.59 17.54 7.68
N THR A 659 16.64 18.26 7.27
CA THR A 659 17.96 18.22 7.92
C THR A 659 17.88 18.73 9.36
N LEU A 660 17.17 19.83 9.62
CA LEU A 660 16.93 20.31 10.99
C LEU A 660 16.25 19.25 11.87
N THR A 661 15.21 18.56 11.36
CA THR A 661 14.55 17.49 12.14
C THR A 661 15.44 16.27 12.38
N VAL A 662 16.39 15.95 11.50
CA VAL A 662 17.35 14.84 11.70
C VAL A 662 18.49 15.24 12.64
N LEU A 663 18.99 16.48 12.55
CA LEU A 663 20.00 16.99 13.48
C LEU A 663 19.45 17.12 14.91
N GLY A 664 18.23 17.66 15.06
CA GLY A 664 17.56 17.79 16.36
C GLY A 664 17.04 16.47 16.94
N ALA A 665 17.01 15.38 16.16
CA ALA A 665 16.71 14.05 16.65
C ALA A 665 17.98 13.26 17.08
N GLN A 666 19.13 13.93 17.17
CA GLN A 666 20.37 13.38 17.72
C GLN A 666 20.76 14.18 18.98
N PRO A 667 21.13 13.50 20.10
CA PRO A 667 21.55 14.19 21.31
C PRO A 667 22.80 15.04 21.07
N ASP A 668 22.88 16.16 21.78
CA ASP A 668 24.01 17.11 21.83
C ASP A 668 24.47 17.74 20.49
N LEU A 669 23.86 17.39 19.35
CA LEU A 669 24.26 17.86 18.02
C LEU A 669 23.78 19.28 17.68
N LEU A 670 22.84 19.84 18.44
CA LEU A 670 22.46 21.28 18.38
C LEU A 670 22.87 21.98 19.67
N SER A 671 23.46 23.18 19.60
CA SER A 671 23.66 24.03 20.78
C SER A 671 22.37 24.77 21.16
N SER A 672 22.33 25.37 22.35
CA SER A 672 21.23 26.25 22.74
C SER A 672 21.07 27.47 21.81
N GLY A 673 22.15 27.94 21.19
CA GLY A 673 22.11 29.01 20.19
C GLY A 673 21.54 28.54 18.85
N ASP A 674 21.90 27.34 18.42
CA ASP A 674 21.33 26.72 17.21
C ASP A 674 19.83 26.49 17.36
N LEU A 675 19.38 26.08 18.56
CA LEU A 675 17.96 25.90 18.87
C LEU A 675 17.19 27.24 18.83
N GLU A 676 17.74 28.34 19.36
CA GLU A 676 17.12 29.68 19.23
C GLU A 676 17.01 30.10 17.75
N LEU A 677 18.08 29.93 16.97
CA LEU A 677 18.08 30.24 15.53
C LEU A 677 17.07 29.37 14.77
N ALA A 678 17.07 28.06 15.00
CA ALA A 678 16.16 27.11 14.37
C ALA A 678 14.69 27.46 14.65
N VAL A 679 14.34 27.75 15.90
CA VAL A 679 12.99 28.21 16.27
C VAL A 679 12.65 29.55 15.59
N GLY A 680 13.62 30.45 15.44
CA GLY A 680 13.48 31.69 14.67
C GLY A 680 13.20 31.45 13.17
N HIS A 681 13.91 30.50 12.54
CA HIS A 681 13.67 30.13 11.13
C HIS A 681 12.34 29.40 10.93
N LEU A 682 11.94 28.53 11.86
CA LEU A 682 10.63 27.86 11.84
C LEU A 682 9.49 28.86 11.97
N TYR A 683 9.61 29.88 12.85
CA TYR A 683 8.66 31.00 12.90
C TYR A 683 8.59 31.74 11.56
N ARG A 684 9.74 32.08 10.97
CA ARG A 684 9.82 32.78 9.67
C ARG A 684 9.09 31.99 8.56
N LEU A 685 9.37 30.70 8.43
CA LEU A 685 8.82 29.81 7.40
C LEU A 685 7.35 29.40 7.61
N SER A 686 6.87 29.37 8.85
CA SER A 686 5.47 29.02 9.16
C SER A 686 4.50 30.22 9.13
N PHE A 687 4.99 31.43 9.37
CA PHE A 687 4.17 32.61 9.63
C PHE A 687 4.42 33.78 8.66
N MET A 688 5.68 34.10 8.36
CA MET A 688 6.07 35.34 7.65
C MET A 688 6.17 35.19 6.12
N GLU A 689 6.47 34.00 5.59
CA GLU A 689 6.65 33.76 4.16
C GLU A 689 5.33 33.32 3.49
N GLU A 690 4.90 34.01 2.43
CA GLU A 690 3.55 33.83 1.85
C GLU A 690 3.50 32.83 0.68
N ASP A 691 4.62 32.64 -0.03
CA ASP A 691 4.64 32.07 -1.38
C ASP A 691 4.52 30.53 -1.47
N SER A 692 4.58 29.79 -0.35
CA SER A 692 4.65 28.32 -0.38
C SER A 692 3.91 27.62 0.77
N GLN A 693 2.72 27.11 0.45
CA GLN A 693 1.93 26.28 1.37
C GLN A 693 2.67 25.01 1.84
N SER A 694 3.52 24.40 1.00
CA SER A 694 4.27 23.20 1.37
C SER A 694 5.41 23.48 2.34
N CYS A 695 6.12 24.60 2.19
CA CYS A 695 7.14 25.01 3.16
C CYS A 695 6.51 25.32 4.52
N ARG A 696 5.36 26.01 4.50
CA ARG A 696 4.58 26.34 5.70
C ARG A 696 4.14 25.11 6.48
N VAL A 697 3.56 24.11 5.81
CA VAL A 697 3.14 22.84 6.46
C VAL A 697 4.35 22.08 7.02
N ALA A 698 5.43 21.92 6.25
CA ALA A 698 6.64 21.24 6.71
C ALA A 698 7.29 21.94 7.92
N ALA A 699 7.27 23.28 7.98
CA ALA A 699 7.78 24.04 9.13
C ALA A 699 6.90 23.89 10.37
N LEU A 700 5.57 23.75 10.21
CA LEU A 700 4.63 23.47 11.30
C LEU A 700 4.80 22.05 11.83
N GLU A 701 4.94 21.05 10.95
CA GLU A 701 5.24 19.65 11.31
C GLU A 701 6.57 19.52 12.05
N ALA A 702 7.64 20.16 11.53
CA ALA A 702 8.95 20.18 12.17
C ALA A 702 8.93 20.92 13.53
N SER A 703 8.15 22.00 13.66
CA SER A 703 7.94 22.67 14.95
C SER A 703 7.30 21.73 15.96
N GLY A 704 6.30 20.95 15.56
CA GLY A 704 5.69 19.91 16.41
C GLY A 704 6.69 18.84 16.84
N ALA A 705 7.44 18.27 15.88
CA ALA A 705 8.40 17.19 16.14
C ALA A 705 9.64 17.61 16.96
N LEU A 706 10.05 18.87 16.89
CA LEU A 706 11.16 19.41 17.68
C LEU A 706 10.71 19.95 19.04
N SER A 707 9.45 20.35 19.19
CA SER A 707 8.91 20.83 20.47
C SER A 707 8.65 19.73 21.49
N THR A 708 8.51 18.46 21.06
CA THR A 708 8.58 17.30 21.97
C THR A 708 9.99 17.03 22.50
N LEU A 709 11.03 17.45 21.79
CA LEU A 709 12.44 17.19 22.15
C LEU A 709 13.07 18.36 22.93
N TYR A 710 12.78 19.60 22.52
CA TYR A 710 13.36 20.82 23.11
C TYR A 710 12.28 21.83 23.54
N PRO A 711 11.31 21.44 24.41
CA PRO A 711 10.13 22.26 24.70
C PRO A 711 10.47 23.66 25.24
N VAL A 712 11.55 23.78 26.03
CA VAL A 712 12.03 25.05 26.58
C VAL A 712 12.44 26.04 25.50
N ALA A 713 12.96 25.58 24.35
CA ALA A 713 13.34 26.47 23.24
C ALA A 713 12.10 27.07 22.55
N PHE A 714 11.03 26.28 22.39
CA PHE A 714 9.78 26.76 21.80
C PHE A 714 8.99 27.66 22.76
N SER A 715 8.92 27.29 24.04
CA SER A 715 8.39 28.12 25.14
C SER A 715 9.10 29.48 25.22
N ARG A 716 10.43 29.53 25.09
CA ARG A 716 11.19 30.77 25.19
C ARG A 716 11.22 31.62 23.92
N HIS A 717 11.28 31.01 22.73
CA HIS A 717 11.58 31.72 21.47
C HIS A 717 10.47 31.69 20.41
N LEU A 718 9.39 30.90 20.57
CA LEU A 718 8.22 30.89 19.66
C LEU A 718 6.93 31.36 20.33
N VAL A 719 6.50 30.71 21.43
CA VAL A 719 5.20 30.96 22.06
C VAL A 719 4.97 32.45 22.40
N PRO A 720 5.95 33.22 22.93
CA PRO A 720 5.76 34.64 23.25
C PRO A 720 5.58 35.51 22.00
N LYS A 721 6.19 35.14 20.86
CA LYS A 721 6.02 35.86 19.58
C LYS A 721 4.63 35.61 19.00
N LEU A 722 4.13 34.37 19.10
CA LEU A 722 2.76 34.03 18.69
C LEU A 722 1.73 34.71 19.61
N ALA A 723 2.00 34.82 20.91
CA ALA A 723 1.18 35.59 21.84
C ALA A 723 1.15 37.10 21.51
N GLU A 724 2.30 37.72 21.21
CA GLU A 724 2.34 39.12 20.75
C GLU A 724 1.55 39.30 19.45
N GLU A 725 1.66 38.36 18.50
CA GLU A 725 0.96 38.43 17.21
C GLU A 725 -0.54 38.17 17.31
N LEU A 726 -1.03 37.37 18.27
CA LEU A 726 -2.45 37.35 18.62
C LEU A 726 -2.90 38.74 19.11
N CYS A 727 -2.24 39.28 20.14
CA CYS A 727 -2.58 40.57 20.75
C CYS A 727 -2.47 41.76 19.76
N ARG A 728 -1.58 41.69 18.76
CA ARG A 728 -1.51 42.68 17.66
C ARG A 728 -2.71 42.57 16.72
N GLY A 729 -3.14 41.34 16.40
CA GLY A 729 -4.37 41.12 15.63
C GLY A 729 -5.58 41.80 16.29
N GLU A 730 -5.68 41.72 17.62
CA GLU A 730 -6.78 42.32 18.38
C GLU A 730 -6.91 43.84 18.20
N LEU A 731 -5.80 44.57 18.02
CA LEU A 731 -5.79 46.03 17.90
C LEU A 731 -6.06 46.54 16.46
N ASP A 732 -5.62 45.80 15.44
CA ASP A 732 -5.74 46.23 14.02
C ASP A 732 -7.05 45.79 13.34
N LEU A 733 -7.94 45.08 14.02
CA LEU A 733 -9.20 44.55 13.46
C LEU A 733 -10.24 45.64 13.10
N ALA A 734 -10.08 46.89 13.54
CA ALA A 734 -11.05 47.97 13.33
C ALA A 734 -11.16 48.52 11.86
N ARG A 735 -10.68 47.76 10.86
CA ARG A 735 -10.75 48.10 9.42
C ARG A 735 -10.82 46.83 8.56
N ASP A 736 -11.88 46.65 7.79
CA ASP A 736 -12.07 45.49 6.90
C ASP A 736 -11.04 45.44 5.76
N GLU A 737 -10.16 44.44 5.77
CA GLU A 737 -9.24 44.12 4.67
C GLU A 737 -9.03 42.59 4.61
N PRO A 738 -9.30 41.89 3.48
CA PRO A 738 -9.34 40.43 3.42
C PRO A 738 -7.99 39.74 3.63
N THR A 739 -6.87 40.46 3.57
CA THR A 739 -5.53 39.93 3.88
C THR A 739 -5.39 39.52 5.35
N LYS A 740 -6.10 40.19 6.27
CA LYS A 740 -5.92 40.06 7.73
C LYS A 740 -6.27 38.68 8.28
N CYS A 741 -7.40 38.11 7.85
CA CYS A 741 -7.84 36.77 8.26
C CYS A 741 -6.75 35.70 8.01
N SER A 742 -5.91 35.87 6.97
CA SER A 742 -4.85 34.92 6.65
C SER A 742 -3.69 34.92 7.65
N ARG A 743 -3.37 36.06 8.29
CA ARG A 743 -2.31 36.16 9.32
C ARG A 743 -2.79 35.60 10.65
N HIS A 744 -4.03 35.93 11.05
CA HIS A 744 -4.66 35.36 12.24
C HIS A 744 -4.71 33.82 12.16
N LEU A 745 -5.18 33.27 11.03
CA LEU A 745 -5.20 31.82 10.80
C LEU A 745 -3.81 31.16 10.85
N ARG A 746 -2.76 31.82 10.32
CA ARG A 746 -1.37 31.33 10.45
C ARG A 746 -0.91 31.26 11.91
N CYS A 747 -1.25 32.26 12.73
CA CYS A 747 -0.87 32.29 14.15
C CYS A 747 -1.55 31.15 14.93
N LEU A 748 -2.87 31.01 14.75
CA LEU A 748 -3.66 29.92 15.34
C LEU A 748 -3.17 28.52 14.91
N GLN A 749 -2.77 28.35 13.65
CA GLN A 749 -2.17 27.11 13.14
C GLN A 749 -0.77 26.85 13.71
N ALA A 750 0.04 27.89 13.96
CA ALA A 750 1.35 27.75 14.60
C ALA A 750 1.26 27.38 16.09
N LEU A 751 0.32 27.96 16.83
CA LEU A 751 0.03 27.59 18.22
C LEU A 751 -0.47 26.14 18.32
N SER A 752 -1.43 25.77 17.46
CA SER A 752 -1.87 24.37 17.30
C SER A 752 -0.70 23.44 16.98
N ALA A 753 0.16 23.80 16.02
CA ALA A 753 1.28 22.98 15.56
C ALA A 753 2.26 22.61 16.69
N VAL A 754 2.67 23.60 17.49
CA VAL A 754 3.66 23.42 18.57
C VAL A 754 3.11 22.81 19.87
N SER A 755 1.78 22.70 20.00
CA SER A 755 1.12 22.10 21.17
C SER A 755 1.22 20.57 21.19
N THR A 756 2.44 20.04 21.36
CA THR A 756 2.76 18.61 21.39
C THR A 756 3.31 18.14 22.74
N HIS A 757 4.08 18.99 23.42
CA HIS A 757 4.66 18.70 24.74
C HIS A 757 3.77 19.26 25.88
N PRO A 758 3.59 18.56 27.02
CA PRO A 758 2.65 18.97 28.07
C PRO A 758 2.91 20.36 28.64
N SER A 759 4.17 20.79 28.74
CA SER A 759 4.51 22.15 29.18
C SER A 759 4.05 23.23 28.19
N ILE A 760 4.11 22.95 26.88
CA ILE A 760 3.69 23.90 25.85
C ILE A 760 2.18 23.94 25.76
N VAL A 761 1.48 22.80 25.91
CA VAL A 761 0.01 22.77 26.05
C VAL A 761 -0.45 23.68 27.21
N LYS A 762 0.27 23.67 28.35
CA LYS A 762 0.01 24.52 29.52
C LYS A 762 0.27 26.03 29.27
N GLU A 763 0.98 26.40 28.21
CA GLU A 763 1.18 27.79 27.79
C GLU A 763 0.23 28.22 26.66
N THR A 764 0.07 27.38 25.63
CA THR A 764 -0.70 27.70 24.41
C THR A 764 -2.21 27.62 24.63
N LEU A 765 -2.70 26.71 25.48
CA LEU A 765 -4.13 26.55 25.71
C LEU A 765 -4.74 27.75 26.45
N PRO A 766 -4.14 28.29 27.53
CA PRO A 766 -4.59 29.56 28.12
C PRO A 766 -4.65 30.71 27.12
N LEU A 767 -3.68 30.84 26.20
CA LEU A 767 -3.68 31.90 25.18
C LEU A 767 -4.89 31.77 24.22
N LEU A 768 -5.16 30.58 23.70
CA LEU A 768 -6.30 30.32 22.81
C LEU A 768 -7.65 30.57 23.51
N LEU A 769 -7.78 30.15 24.77
CA LEU A 769 -8.99 30.36 25.57
C LEU A 769 -9.17 31.84 25.97
N GLN A 770 -8.09 32.55 26.29
CA GLN A 770 -8.13 33.98 26.63
C GLN A 770 -8.57 34.80 25.42
N HIS A 771 -8.02 34.52 24.24
CA HIS A 771 -8.39 35.19 23.00
C HIS A 771 -9.88 35.00 22.68
N LEU A 772 -10.40 33.77 22.80
CA LEU A 772 -11.84 33.47 22.66
C LEU A 772 -12.71 34.26 23.68
N CYS A 773 -12.23 34.37 24.93
CA CYS A 773 -12.87 35.20 25.96
C CYS A 773 -12.84 36.72 25.63
N GLN A 774 -11.78 37.22 24.99
CA GLN A 774 -11.65 38.62 24.59
C GLN A 774 -12.60 38.97 23.44
N MET A 775 -12.75 38.07 22.47
CA MET A 775 -13.74 38.19 21.37
C MET A 775 -15.18 38.28 21.91
N ASN A 776 -15.55 37.45 22.90
CA ASN A 776 -16.89 37.47 23.52
C ASN A 776 -17.17 38.79 24.29
N LYS A 777 -16.16 39.41 24.89
CA LYS A 777 -16.32 40.59 25.75
C LYS A 777 -16.64 41.90 25.01
N GLY A 778 -16.67 41.89 23.68
CA GLY A 778 -17.02 43.06 22.88
C GLY A 778 -15.83 43.92 22.43
N ASN A 779 -14.60 43.52 22.76
CA ASN A 779 -13.39 44.29 22.49
C ASN A 779 -12.93 44.23 21.01
N MET A 780 -13.50 43.33 20.20
CA MET A 780 -13.09 43.03 18.83
C MET A 780 -14.32 42.84 17.94
N VAL A 781 -14.27 43.31 16.69
CA VAL A 781 -15.32 43.02 15.69
C VAL A 781 -15.02 41.66 15.04
N ALA A 782 -15.21 40.58 15.80
CA ALA A 782 -14.93 39.22 15.35
C ALA A 782 -16.05 38.65 14.45
N GLY A 783 -15.66 38.03 13.34
CA GLY A 783 -16.58 37.30 12.45
C GLY A 783 -16.75 35.83 12.82
N THR A 784 -17.88 35.23 12.43
CA THR A 784 -18.21 33.80 12.64
C THR A 784 -17.06 32.86 12.24
N SER A 785 -16.39 33.14 11.11
CA SER A 785 -15.26 32.35 10.60
C SER A 785 -14.00 32.39 11.48
N GLU A 786 -13.80 33.44 12.27
CA GLU A 786 -12.62 33.59 13.14
C GLU A 786 -12.81 32.79 14.43
N VAL A 787 -14.01 32.85 15.02
CA VAL A 787 -14.41 32.02 16.16
C VAL A 787 -14.31 30.52 15.80
N ILE A 788 -14.74 30.15 14.59
CA ILE A 788 -14.60 28.78 14.06
C ILE A 788 -13.11 28.40 13.92
N ALA A 789 -12.23 29.30 13.47
CA ALA A 789 -10.79 29.02 13.36
C ALA A 789 -10.14 28.81 14.74
N VAL A 790 -10.51 29.59 15.77
CA VAL A 790 -10.06 29.37 17.15
C VAL A 790 -10.53 28.00 17.66
N CYS A 791 -11.79 27.63 17.42
CA CYS A 791 -12.32 26.31 17.79
C CYS A 791 -11.60 25.17 17.06
N GLN A 792 -11.31 25.30 15.75
CA GLN A 792 -10.54 24.31 15.00
C GLN A 792 -9.12 24.13 15.57
N SER A 793 -8.47 25.21 16.01
CA SER A 793 -7.17 25.11 16.68
C SER A 793 -7.27 24.45 18.06
N LEU A 794 -8.29 24.78 18.87
CA LEU A 794 -8.55 24.09 20.14
C LEU A 794 -8.81 22.59 19.94
N GLN A 795 -9.53 22.19 18.87
CA GLN A 795 -9.73 20.80 18.50
C GLN A 795 -8.40 20.10 18.17
N GLN A 796 -7.55 20.71 17.35
CA GLN A 796 -6.24 20.13 16.98
C GLN A 796 -5.29 20.01 18.18
N VAL A 797 -5.37 20.93 19.15
CA VAL A 797 -4.66 20.79 20.43
C VAL A 797 -5.23 19.60 21.21
N ALA A 798 -6.55 19.45 21.30
CA ALA A 798 -7.18 18.30 21.97
C ALA A 798 -6.78 16.96 21.33
N GLU A 799 -6.78 16.86 19.99
CA GLU A 799 -6.34 15.67 19.23
C GLU A 799 -4.90 15.25 19.58
N LYS A 800 -4.00 16.21 19.82
CA LYS A 800 -2.63 15.93 20.28
C LYS A 800 -2.58 15.55 21.75
N CYS A 801 -3.36 16.22 22.59
CA CYS A 801 -3.45 15.92 24.02
C CYS A 801 -3.93 14.48 24.29
N GLN A 802 -4.66 13.84 23.38
CA GLN A 802 -5.07 12.42 23.50
C GLN A 802 -3.88 11.44 23.57
N GLN A 803 -2.66 11.84 23.19
CA GLN A 803 -1.46 11.00 23.25
C GLN A 803 -0.81 10.97 24.64
N ASP A 804 -1.09 11.95 25.51
CA ASP A 804 -0.51 12.08 26.85
C ASP A 804 -1.61 12.27 27.92
N PRO A 805 -1.71 11.39 28.93
CA PRO A 805 -2.74 11.49 29.97
C PRO A 805 -2.75 12.82 30.73
N GLU A 806 -1.60 13.45 30.99
CA GLU A 806 -1.54 14.72 31.72
C GLU A 806 -2.10 15.88 30.87
N SER A 807 -1.73 15.92 29.59
CA SER A 807 -2.21 16.89 28.60
C SER A 807 -3.71 16.74 28.35
N CYS A 808 -4.21 15.50 28.23
CA CYS A 808 -5.64 15.23 28.11
C CYS A 808 -6.41 15.72 29.34
N TRP A 809 -5.94 15.39 30.55
CA TRP A 809 -6.51 15.86 31.81
C TRP A 809 -6.52 17.40 31.90
N TYR A 810 -5.38 18.04 31.60
CA TYR A 810 -5.24 19.49 31.69
C TYR A 810 -6.11 20.23 30.66
N PHE A 811 -6.16 19.73 29.42
CA PHE A 811 -7.04 20.28 28.39
C PHE A 811 -8.50 20.22 28.83
N HIS A 812 -8.94 19.05 29.32
CA HIS A 812 -10.32 18.85 29.75
C HIS A 812 -10.68 19.74 30.94
N GLN A 813 -9.82 19.84 31.96
CA GLN A 813 -10.03 20.66 33.16
C GLN A 813 -10.00 22.18 32.91
N THR A 814 -9.55 22.65 31.74
CA THR A 814 -9.44 24.09 31.44
C THR A 814 -10.33 24.53 30.28
N ALA A 815 -10.28 23.84 29.14
CA ALA A 815 -11.02 24.20 27.95
C ALA A 815 -12.53 23.92 28.08
N VAL A 816 -12.91 22.75 28.61
CA VAL A 816 -14.32 22.35 28.65
C VAL A 816 -15.16 23.22 29.60
N PRO A 817 -14.75 23.50 30.85
CA PRO A 817 -15.44 24.48 31.71
C PRO A 817 -15.52 25.88 31.08
N CYS A 818 -14.46 26.33 30.41
CA CYS A 818 -14.40 27.64 29.75
C CYS A 818 -15.40 27.73 28.58
N LEU A 819 -15.43 26.73 27.70
CA LEU A 819 -16.36 26.68 26.56
C LEU A 819 -17.83 26.62 27.01
N PHE A 820 -18.14 25.81 28.04
CA PHE A 820 -19.48 25.82 28.64
C PHE A 820 -19.81 27.17 29.29
N ALA A 821 -18.88 27.80 30.02
CA ALA A 821 -19.12 29.09 30.64
C ALA A 821 -19.39 30.20 29.61
N LEU A 822 -18.59 30.28 28.54
CA LEU A 822 -18.78 31.25 27.45
C LEU A 822 -20.14 31.08 26.75
N ALA A 823 -20.53 29.83 26.46
CA ALA A 823 -21.81 29.53 25.83
C ALA A 823 -23.00 29.85 26.75
N VAL A 824 -22.89 29.49 28.05
CA VAL A 824 -23.89 29.82 29.07
C VAL A 824 -24.03 31.34 29.20
N GLN A 825 -22.94 32.11 29.26
CA GLN A 825 -22.96 33.59 29.26
C GLN A 825 -23.65 34.17 28.02
N ALA A 826 -23.32 33.66 26.83
CA ALA A 826 -23.92 34.09 25.57
C ALA A 826 -25.46 33.86 25.55
N SER A 827 -25.93 32.81 26.21
CA SER A 827 -27.36 32.46 26.28
C SER A 827 -28.22 33.33 27.23
N MET A 828 -27.60 34.20 28.02
CA MET A 828 -28.30 35.02 29.03
C MET A 828 -28.79 36.36 28.48
N PRO A 829 -30.01 36.80 28.85
CA PRO A 829 -30.48 38.16 28.55
C PRO A 829 -29.73 39.20 29.39
N GLU A 830 -29.21 40.22 28.71
CA GLU A 830 -28.59 41.41 29.32
C GLU A 830 -29.22 42.70 28.77
N LYS A 831 -28.97 43.82 29.45
CA LYS A 831 -29.53 45.14 29.11
C LYS A 831 -28.90 45.79 27.87
N GLU A 832 -27.75 45.31 27.40
CA GLU A 832 -27.04 45.86 26.24
C GLU A 832 -26.92 44.82 25.12
N HIS A 833 -27.23 45.25 23.88
CA HIS A 833 -27.24 44.38 22.71
C HIS A 833 -25.84 44.23 22.08
N SER A 834 -24.91 43.56 22.78
CA SER A 834 -23.67 43.09 22.15
C SER A 834 -23.99 42.15 20.99
N VAL A 835 -23.48 42.46 19.80
CA VAL A 835 -23.64 41.62 18.59
C VAL A 835 -22.90 40.29 18.77
N LEU A 836 -21.74 40.32 19.41
CA LEU A 836 -20.80 39.19 19.48
C LEU A 836 -21.32 38.04 20.37
N LYS A 837 -22.10 38.36 21.40
CA LYS A 837 -22.81 37.34 22.20
C LYS A 837 -23.81 36.51 21.38
N LYS A 838 -24.27 37.01 20.22
CA LYS A 838 -25.13 36.24 19.31
C LYS A 838 -24.33 35.29 18.41
N VAL A 839 -23.11 35.65 18.04
CA VAL A 839 -22.22 34.83 17.18
C VAL A 839 -21.88 33.51 17.86
N LEU A 840 -21.65 33.50 19.18
CA LEU A 840 -21.44 32.27 19.97
C LEU A 840 -22.67 31.33 20.02
N LEU A 841 -23.85 31.81 19.61
CA LEU A 841 -25.08 31.02 19.52
C LEU A 841 -25.46 30.67 18.08
N GLU A 842 -24.64 31.01 17.08
CA GLU A 842 -24.84 30.58 15.69
C GLU A 842 -24.57 29.08 15.57
N ASP A 843 -25.43 28.36 14.84
CA ASP A 843 -25.39 26.89 14.83
C ASP A 843 -24.06 26.34 14.25
N GLU A 844 -23.37 27.11 13.39
CA GLU A 844 -22.04 26.78 12.85
C GLU A 844 -20.91 26.91 13.91
N VAL A 845 -20.98 27.93 14.76
CA VAL A 845 -20.01 28.13 15.87
C VAL A 845 -20.24 27.08 16.95
N LEU A 846 -21.50 26.82 17.29
CA LEU A 846 -21.85 25.74 18.21
C LEU A 846 -21.39 24.38 17.67
N ALA A 847 -21.50 24.11 16.36
CA ALA A 847 -20.96 22.90 15.74
C ALA A 847 -19.42 22.80 15.84
N ALA A 848 -18.70 23.92 15.76
CA ALA A 848 -17.26 23.94 15.99
C ALA A 848 -16.90 23.66 17.47
N MET A 849 -17.64 24.25 18.43
CA MET A 849 -17.48 23.97 19.87
C MET A 849 -17.84 22.51 20.24
N VAL A 850 -18.86 21.93 19.60
CA VAL A 850 -19.22 20.50 19.66
C VAL A 850 -18.02 19.63 19.30
N SER A 851 -17.30 19.97 18.23
CA SER A 851 -16.13 19.23 17.78
C SER A 851 -15.01 19.24 18.83
N VAL A 852 -14.71 20.41 19.43
CA VAL A 852 -13.70 20.51 20.52
C VAL A 852 -14.08 19.67 21.74
N ILE A 853 -15.33 19.78 22.21
CA ILE A 853 -15.80 19.07 23.40
C ILE A 853 -15.82 17.56 23.18
N GLY A 854 -16.31 17.09 22.02
CA GLY A 854 -16.31 15.65 21.70
C GLY A 854 -14.89 15.07 21.66
N THR A 855 -13.97 15.74 20.98
CA THR A 855 -12.55 15.36 20.91
C THR A 855 -11.89 15.32 22.29
N ALA A 856 -12.11 16.33 23.14
CA ALA A 856 -11.58 16.35 24.51
C ALA A 856 -12.15 15.21 25.37
N THR A 857 -13.43 14.87 25.18
CA THR A 857 -14.14 13.87 26.00
C THR A 857 -13.80 12.41 25.63
N THR A 858 -13.34 12.17 24.40
CA THR A 858 -13.25 10.81 23.83
C THR A 858 -12.20 9.91 24.51
N HIS A 859 -11.11 10.46 25.04
CA HIS A 859 -10.00 9.70 25.64
C HIS A 859 -9.83 9.92 27.15
N LEU A 860 -10.86 10.43 27.84
CA LEU A 860 -10.81 10.64 29.29
C LEU A 860 -10.59 9.33 30.07
N SER A 861 -9.87 9.43 31.20
CA SER A 861 -9.87 8.36 32.20
C SER A 861 -11.27 8.21 32.84
N PRO A 862 -11.65 7.00 33.31
CA PRO A 862 -12.99 6.78 33.87
C PRO A 862 -13.32 7.70 35.05
N ASP A 863 -12.35 7.95 35.94
CA ASP A 863 -12.53 8.80 37.12
C ASP A 863 -12.76 10.27 36.74
N LEU A 864 -11.96 10.79 35.81
CA LEU A 864 -12.08 12.16 35.30
C LEU A 864 -13.40 12.35 34.54
N ALA A 865 -13.80 11.35 33.76
CA ALA A 865 -15.09 11.34 33.08
C ALA A 865 -16.24 11.35 34.09
N ALA A 866 -16.24 10.46 35.10
CA ALA A 866 -17.27 10.40 36.14
C ALA A 866 -17.39 11.73 36.92
N GLN A 867 -16.27 12.31 37.34
CA GLN A 867 -16.22 13.64 37.98
C GLN A 867 -16.83 14.73 37.08
N SER A 868 -16.50 14.72 35.80
CA SER A 868 -16.99 15.71 34.83
C SER A 868 -18.48 15.54 34.53
N VAL A 869 -18.96 14.30 34.47
CA VAL A 869 -20.36 13.95 34.26
C VAL A 869 -21.22 14.37 35.46
N ALA A 870 -20.74 14.16 36.69
CA ALA A 870 -21.38 14.62 37.91
C ALA A 870 -21.48 16.16 38.02
N CYS A 871 -20.71 16.89 37.21
CA CYS A 871 -20.78 18.35 37.08
C CYS A 871 -21.66 18.80 35.91
N ILE A 872 -21.43 18.26 34.71
CA ILE A 872 -22.06 18.74 33.46
C ILE A 872 -23.52 18.29 33.33
N VAL A 873 -23.92 17.14 33.87
CA VAL A 873 -25.33 16.71 33.81
C VAL A 873 -26.23 17.55 34.73
N PRO A 874 -25.91 17.78 36.02
CA PRO A 874 -26.66 18.70 36.88
C PRO A 874 -26.61 20.18 36.44
N LEU A 875 -25.59 20.61 35.69
CA LEU A 875 -25.59 21.93 35.05
C LEU A 875 -26.78 22.08 34.09
N PHE A 876 -27.12 21.05 33.32
CA PHE A 876 -28.22 21.10 32.35
C PHE A 876 -29.59 20.72 32.93
N LEU A 877 -29.65 19.78 33.89
CA LEU A 877 -30.91 19.38 34.54
C LEU A 877 -31.37 20.40 35.59
N ASP A 878 -30.49 20.73 36.53
CA ASP A 878 -30.83 21.44 37.77
C ASP A 878 -30.33 22.90 37.76
N GLY A 879 -29.55 23.29 36.73
CA GLY A 879 -28.95 24.61 36.61
C GLY A 879 -27.72 24.82 37.50
N ASN A 880 -27.05 23.74 37.94
CA ASN A 880 -25.91 23.86 38.84
C ASN A 880 -24.66 24.42 38.12
N ILE A 881 -24.32 25.66 38.45
CA ILE A 881 -23.18 26.39 37.88
C ILE A 881 -21.84 26.15 38.58
N SER A 882 -21.75 25.28 39.61
CA SER A 882 -20.52 25.11 40.43
C SER A 882 -19.29 24.61 39.65
N PHE A 883 -19.47 24.12 38.43
CA PHE A 883 -18.43 23.69 37.50
C PHE A 883 -17.82 24.84 36.68
N LEU A 884 -18.48 25.99 36.61
CA LEU A 884 -18.09 27.10 35.73
C LEU A 884 -17.21 28.11 36.48
N PRO A 885 -16.14 28.66 35.88
CA PRO A 885 -15.30 29.68 36.51
C PRO A 885 -16.10 30.91 36.97
N GLU A 886 -15.78 31.45 38.14
CA GLU A 886 -16.61 32.46 38.84
C GLU A 886 -17.02 33.64 37.97
N ASN A 887 -18.30 33.65 37.56
CA ASN A 887 -18.98 34.76 36.94
C ASN A 887 -20.41 34.79 37.48
N SER A 888 -20.86 35.92 38.01
CA SER A 888 -22.22 36.08 38.55
C SER A 888 -23.25 36.20 37.41
N PHE A 889 -23.80 35.06 36.96
CA PHE A 889 -24.77 35.05 35.86
C PHE A 889 -26.04 35.84 36.23
N PRO A 890 -26.58 36.70 35.34
CA PRO A 890 -27.73 37.57 35.65
C PRO A 890 -29.04 36.83 35.96
N CYS A 891 -29.16 35.55 35.55
CA CYS A 891 -30.35 34.73 35.77
C CYS A 891 -29.97 33.23 35.75
N ARG A 892 -30.94 32.35 36.07
CA ARG A 892 -30.73 30.91 36.14
C ARG A 892 -30.58 30.27 34.74
N PHE A 893 -29.71 29.27 34.65
CA PHE A 893 -29.60 28.40 33.48
C PHE A 893 -30.51 27.19 33.67
N GLN A 894 -31.60 27.07 32.91
CA GLN A 894 -32.57 25.96 33.04
C GLN A 894 -33.07 25.52 31.64
N PRO A 895 -32.20 24.95 30.80
CA PRO A 895 -32.44 24.80 29.36
C PRO A 895 -33.62 23.88 28.98
N PHE A 896 -33.99 22.91 29.82
CA PHE A 896 -35.10 22.00 29.55
C PHE A 896 -36.48 22.57 29.94
N GLN A 897 -36.54 23.33 31.04
CA GLN A 897 -37.78 23.92 31.58
C GLN A 897 -38.04 25.29 30.94
N ASP A 898 -38.13 26.37 31.71
CA ASP A 898 -38.42 27.73 31.22
C ASP A 898 -37.27 28.40 30.44
N GLY A 899 -36.22 27.66 30.09
CA GLY A 899 -35.01 28.16 29.44
C GLY A 899 -35.26 28.86 28.10
N SER A 900 -34.56 29.98 27.88
CA SER A 900 -34.65 30.78 26.66
C SER A 900 -34.30 29.98 25.40
N SER A 901 -34.71 30.47 24.22
CA SER A 901 -34.28 29.87 22.95
C SER A 901 -32.75 29.83 22.79
N GLY A 902 -32.01 30.72 23.47
CA GLY A 902 -30.54 30.66 23.54
C GLY A 902 -30.05 29.51 24.42
N GLN A 903 -30.62 29.36 25.63
CA GLN A 903 -30.26 28.26 26.54
C GLN A 903 -30.55 26.88 25.91
N ARG A 904 -31.68 26.75 25.22
CA ARG A 904 -32.09 25.53 24.51
C ARG A 904 -31.12 25.12 23.39
N ARG A 905 -30.37 26.05 22.77
CA ARG A 905 -29.34 25.70 21.76
C ARG A 905 -28.13 24.99 22.36
N LEU A 906 -27.81 25.25 23.64
CA LEU A 906 -26.63 24.68 24.29
C LEU A 906 -26.72 23.17 24.53
N VAL A 907 -27.88 22.55 24.34
CA VAL A 907 -28.05 21.09 24.36
C VAL A 907 -27.19 20.39 23.31
N ALA A 908 -26.76 21.10 22.25
CA ALA A 908 -25.72 20.61 21.34
C ALA A 908 -24.36 20.37 22.04
N LEU A 909 -23.97 21.21 23.00
CA LEU A 909 -22.73 21.04 23.77
C LEU A 909 -22.85 19.88 24.78
N LEU A 910 -24.04 19.71 25.38
CA LEU A 910 -24.33 18.53 26.20
C LEU A 910 -24.25 17.24 25.38
N MET A 911 -24.84 17.23 24.17
CA MET A 911 -24.74 16.13 23.21
C MET A 911 -23.28 15.77 22.93
N ALA A 912 -22.45 16.75 22.58
CA ALA A 912 -21.02 16.54 22.30
C ALA A 912 -20.30 15.81 23.43
N PHE A 913 -20.56 16.22 24.67
CA PHE A 913 -20.00 15.60 25.86
C PHE A 913 -20.56 14.19 26.09
N VAL A 914 -21.85 14.04 26.38
CA VAL A 914 -22.40 12.74 26.84
C VAL A 914 -22.35 11.65 25.76
N CYS A 915 -22.48 12.03 24.49
CA CYS A 915 -22.36 11.09 23.37
C CYS A 915 -20.91 10.65 23.13
N SER A 916 -19.89 11.37 23.62
CA SER A 916 -18.47 11.03 23.41
C SER A 916 -17.79 10.32 24.59
N LEU A 917 -18.45 10.20 25.74
CA LEU A 917 -17.92 9.50 26.93
C LEU A 917 -17.50 8.03 26.66
N PRO A 918 -16.46 7.51 27.34
CA PRO A 918 -16.18 6.07 27.37
C PRO A 918 -17.37 5.22 27.84
N ARG A 919 -17.47 3.98 27.33
CA ARG A 919 -18.64 3.08 27.54
C ARG A 919 -18.91 2.68 29.00
N ASN A 920 -17.89 2.78 29.85
CA ASN A 920 -17.88 2.33 31.24
C ASN A 920 -18.11 3.48 32.25
N VAL A 921 -18.58 4.65 31.78
CA VAL A 921 -18.89 5.81 32.62
C VAL A 921 -20.40 5.84 32.87
N GLU A 922 -20.81 5.68 34.12
CA GLU A 922 -22.22 5.81 34.51
C GLU A 922 -22.69 7.26 34.46
N ILE A 923 -23.92 7.48 34.01
CA ILE A 923 -24.53 8.81 33.89
C ILE A 923 -25.58 8.98 35.01
N PRO A 924 -25.39 9.93 35.95
CA PRO A 924 -26.35 10.19 37.02
C PRO A 924 -27.63 10.76 36.42
N GLN A 925 -28.77 10.48 37.05
CA GLN A 925 -30.09 10.96 36.62
C GLN A 925 -30.42 10.64 35.13
N LEU A 926 -29.82 9.61 34.52
CA LEU A 926 -30.03 9.29 33.09
C LEU A 926 -31.53 9.12 32.73
N ASN A 927 -32.34 8.56 33.64
CA ASN A 927 -33.79 8.42 33.47
C ASN A 927 -34.53 9.77 33.41
N GLN A 928 -34.02 10.81 34.06
CA GLN A 928 -34.53 12.18 33.95
C GLN A 928 -34.05 12.81 32.65
N LEU A 929 -32.73 12.79 32.39
CA LEU A 929 -32.11 13.35 31.19
C LEU A 929 -32.72 12.82 29.88
N MET A 930 -32.92 11.50 29.78
CA MET A 930 -33.51 10.90 28.58
C MET A 930 -34.98 11.30 28.37
N ARG A 931 -35.74 11.59 29.43
CA ARG A 931 -37.13 12.10 29.32
C ARG A 931 -37.14 13.56 28.87
N GLU A 932 -36.37 14.42 29.54
CA GLU A 932 -36.21 15.84 29.19
C GLU A 932 -35.73 16.03 27.74
N LEU A 933 -34.80 15.18 27.28
CA LEU A 933 -34.34 15.16 25.88
C LEU A 933 -35.46 14.77 24.90
N VAL A 934 -36.27 13.76 25.19
CA VAL A 934 -37.39 13.39 24.29
C VAL A 934 -38.44 14.51 24.24
N GLU A 935 -38.78 15.12 25.38
CA GLU A 935 -39.77 16.21 25.40
C GLU A 935 -39.27 17.48 24.71
N LEU A 936 -38.01 17.87 24.92
CA LEU A 936 -37.38 18.97 24.17
C LEU A 936 -37.24 18.64 22.68
N SER A 937 -37.01 17.38 22.30
CA SER A 937 -36.92 16.96 20.89
C SER A 937 -38.23 17.14 20.12
N CYS A 938 -39.38 17.17 20.80
CA CYS A 938 -40.70 17.46 20.21
C CYS A 938 -41.09 18.95 20.28
N CYS A 939 -40.27 19.81 20.89
CA CYS A 939 -40.63 21.21 21.14
C CYS A 939 -40.38 22.11 19.91
N PRO A 940 -41.35 22.94 19.48
CA PRO A 940 -41.23 23.73 18.25
C PRO A 940 -40.44 25.04 18.43
N SER A 941 -40.06 25.39 19.67
CA SER A 941 -39.50 26.70 20.01
C SER A 941 -38.16 27.01 19.36
N CYS A 942 -37.38 25.99 18.96
CA CYS A 942 -36.14 26.17 18.21
C CYS A 942 -35.77 24.88 17.45
N PRO A 943 -35.77 24.89 16.10
CA PRO A 943 -35.49 23.69 15.31
C PRO A 943 -34.11 23.05 15.55
N SER A 944 -33.04 23.86 15.71
CA SER A 944 -31.70 23.32 15.98
C SER A 944 -31.61 22.67 17.36
N SER A 945 -32.25 23.25 18.39
CA SER A 945 -32.39 22.63 19.72
C SER A 945 -33.13 21.30 19.71
N SER A 946 -34.29 21.23 19.03
CA SER A 946 -35.08 20.00 18.93
C SER A 946 -34.29 18.88 18.22
N THR A 947 -33.52 19.23 17.19
CA THR A 947 -32.63 18.32 16.47
C THR A 947 -31.44 17.87 17.34
N ALA A 948 -30.84 18.78 18.11
CA ALA A 948 -29.76 18.46 19.04
C ALA A 948 -30.22 17.53 20.17
N ALA A 949 -31.42 17.75 20.71
CA ALA A 949 -32.05 16.86 21.68
C ALA A 949 -32.32 15.46 21.09
N ALA A 950 -32.88 15.37 19.87
CA ALA A 950 -33.07 14.10 19.17
C ALA A 950 -31.75 13.34 18.94
N LYS A 951 -30.70 14.04 18.49
CA LYS A 951 -29.34 13.49 18.32
C LYS A 951 -28.77 12.98 19.65
N CYS A 952 -28.88 13.77 20.72
CA CYS A 952 -28.36 13.42 22.05
C CYS A 952 -29.04 12.16 22.61
N PHE A 953 -30.38 12.12 22.56
CA PHE A 953 -31.16 10.96 22.94
C PHE A 953 -30.75 9.71 22.14
N ALA A 954 -30.68 9.82 20.81
CA ALA A 954 -30.28 8.72 19.94
C ALA A 954 -28.82 8.25 20.17
N GLY A 955 -27.90 9.17 20.45
CA GLY A 955 -26.51 8.86 20.77
C GLY A 955 -26.36 8.09 22.09
N LEU A 956 -27.11 8.48 23.12
CA LEU A 956 -27.17 7.75 24.39
C LEU A 956 -27.88 6.39 24.22
N LEU A 957 -29.00 6.35 23.51
CA LEU A 957 -29.77 5.13 23.20
C LEU A 957 -28.93 4.08 22.45
N ASN A 958 -28.07 4.51 21.53
CA ASN A 958 -27.13 3.64 20.82
C ASN A 958 -26.02 3.08 21.73
N LYS A 959 -25.58 3.84 22.73
CA LYS A 959 -24.48 3.48 23.64
C LYS A 959 -24.91 2.63 24.82
N LEU A 960 -26.19 2.69 25.21
CA LEU A 960 -26.76 1.89 26.30
C LEU A 960 -26.55 0.38 26.10
N PRO A 961 -26.26 -0.39 27.17
CA PRO A 961 -26.29 -1.85 27.13
C PRO A 961 -27.71 -2.37 26.87
N ALA A 962 -27.84 -3.64 26.48
CA ALA A 962 -29.15 -4.28 26.37
C ALA A 962 -29.69 -4.66 27.76
N GLY A 963 -30.97 -4.39 28.00
CA GLY A 963 -31.65 -4.63 29.28
C GLY A 963 -32.87 -3.72 29.45
N GLN A 964 -33.66 -3.95 30.51
CA GLN A 964 -34.98 -3.33 30.73
C GLN A 964 -35.00 -1.80 30.57
N GLN A 965 -33.96 -1.10 31.07
CA GLN A 965 -33.86 0.36 30.96
C GLN A 965 -33.76 0.85 29.50
N LEU A 966 -33.12 0.09 28.61
CA LEU A 966 -33.11 0.39 27.18
C LEU A 966 -34.53 0.22 26.61
N ASP A 967 -35.20 -0.87 26.95
CA ASP A 967 -36.55 -1.19 26.44
C ASP A 967 -37.57 -0.13 26.90
N GLU A 968 -37.47 0.37 28.14
CA GLU A 968 -38.24 1.52 28.64
C GLU A 968 -38.02 2.80 27.79
N PHE A 969 -36.77 3.13 27.45
CA PHE A 969 -36.48 4.30 26.61
C PHE A 969 -36.91 4.09 25.15
N LEU A 970 -36.85 2.86 24.64
CA LEU A 970 -37.37 2.54 23.30
C LEU A 970 -38.89 2.71 23.25
N GLN A 971 -39.61 2.23 24.26
CA GLN A 971 -41.07 2.43 24.35
C GLN A 971 -41.42 3.93 24.45
N LEU A 972 -40.75 4.66 25.35
CA LEU A 972 -40.92 6.12 25.49
C LEU A 972 -40.68 6.86 24.17
N ALA A 973 -39.66 6.48 23.40
CA ALA A 973 -39.36 7.07 22.10
C ALA A 973 -40.46 6.77 21.07
N VAL A 974 -40.91 5.51 20.98
CA VAL A 974 -41.97 5.09 20.05
C VAL A 974 -43.29 5.80 20.39
N ASP A 975 -43.70 5.82 21.66
CA ASP A 975 -44.95 6.46 22.09
C ASP A 975 -44.96 7.96 21.77
N LYS A 976 -43.84 8.65 22.01
CA LYS A 976 -43.69 10.09 21.73
C LYS A 976 -43.60 10.37 20.23
N VAL A 977 -42.93 9.52 19.45
CA VAL A 977 -42.91 9.60 17.97
C VAL A 977 -44.32 9.41 17.42
N GLU A 978 -45.03 8.34 17.77
CA GLU A 978 -46.35 8.04 17.21
C GLU A 978 -47.41 9.07 17.61
N ALA A 979 -47.37 9.57 18.85
CA ALA A 979 -48.21 10.71 19.26
C ALA A 979 -47.89 11.97 18.44
N GLY A 980 -46.60 12.28 18.22
CA GLY A 980 -46.15 13.44 17.46
C GLY A 980 -46.31 13.34 15.94
N LEU A 981 -46.42 12.13 15.38
CA LEU A 981 -46.73 11.86 13.97
C LEU A 981 -48.23 11.99 13.64
N SER A 982 -49.08 12.34 14.61
CA SER A 982 -50.44 12.80 14.33
C SER A 982 -50.43 14.16 13.59
N PRO A 983 -51.52 14.56 12.91
CA PRO A 983 -51.59 15.87 12.25
C PRO A 983 -51.53 17.02 13.27
N GLY A 984 -50.44 17.78 13.29
CA GLY A 984 -50.22 18.86 14.26
C GLY A 984 -48.87 19.57 14.10
N PRO A 985 -48.62 20.65 14.87
CA PRO A 985 -47.47 21.55 14.67
C PRO A 985 -46.10 20.96 15.09
N PHE A 986 -46.07 19.73 15.62
CA PHE A 986 -44.88 19.04 16.11
C PHE A 986 -44.40 17.91 15.17
N ARG A 987 -45.06 17.76 14.02
CA ARG A 987 -44.91 16.61 13.10
C ARG A 987 -43.50 16.42 12.55
N SER A 988 -42.81 17.51 12.21
CA SER A 988 -41.43 17.47 11.69
C SER A 988 -40.40 17.21 12.79
N GLN A 989 -40.67 17.63 14.03
CA GLN A 989 -39.86 17.32 15.21
C GLN A 989 -39.96 15.82 15.56
N ALA A 990 -41.17 15.27 15.60
CA ALA A 990 -41.40 13.84 15.83
C ALA A 990 -40.76 12.95 14.75
N PHE A 991 -40.87 13.37 13.48
CA PHE A 991 -40.16 12.74 12.37
C PHE A 991 -38.63 12.82 12.50
N THR A 992 -38.09 13.94 13.00
CA THR A 992 -36.65 14.09 13.27
C THR A 992 -36.19 13.14 14.36
N LEU A 993 -36.95 12.99 15.46
CA LEU A 993 -36.69 12.00 16.50
C LEU A 993 -36.70 10.57 15.92
N LEU A 994 -37.71 10.21 15.11
CA LEU A 994 -37.79 8.92 14.43
C LEU A 994 -36.53 8.64 13.58
N LEU A 995 -36.05 9.60 12.78
CA LEU A 995 -34.84 9.42 11.97
C LEU A 995 -33.60 9.12 12.83
N TRP A 996 -33.35 9.89 13.88
CA TRP A 996 -32.16 9.72 14.72
C TRP A 996 -32.22 8.42 15.54
N VAL A 997 -33.38 8.09 16.10
CA VAL A 997 -33.60 6.79 16.79
C VAL A 997 -33.43 5.63 15.80
N THR A 998 -34.01 5.71 14.60
CA THR A 998 -33.82 4.67 13.58
C THR A 998 -32.34 4.51 13.23
N LYS A 999 -31.59 5.61 13.04
CA LYS A 999 -30.14 5.55 12.79
C LYS A 999 -29.38 4.86 13.92
N ALA A 1000 -29.65 5.25 15.16
CA ALA A 1000 -29.04 4.64 16.35
C ALA A 1000 -29.25 3.12 16.41
N LEU A 1001 -30.43 2.63 16.03
CA LEU A 1001 -30.76 1.21 16.03
C LEU A 1001 -30.24 0.46 14.79
N VAL A 1002 -30.23 1.09 13.60
CA VAL A 1002 -29.66 0.53 12.36
C VAL A 1002 -28.15 0.32 12.48
N LEU A 1003 -27.40 1.27 13.05
CA LEU A 1003 -25.96 1.12 13.28
C LEU A 1003 -25.62 0.01 14.30
N ARG A 1004 -26.56 -0.27 15.22
CA ARG A 1004 -26.49 -1.26 16.30
C ARG A 1004 -27.02 -2.66 15.94
N TYR A 1005 -27.75 -2.80 14.84
CA TYR A 1005 -28.53 -4.01 14.48
C TYR A 1005 -29.60 -4.39 15.51
N HIS A 1006 -30.21 -3.40 16.17
CA HIS A 1006 -31.27 -3.68 17.14
C HIS A 1006 -32.57 -4.12 16.44
N PRO A 1007 -33.29 -5.18 16.86
CA PRO A 1007 -34.44 -5.72 16.12
C PRO A 1007 -35.53 -4.69 15.78
N LEU A 1008 -35.83 -3.77 16.71
CA LEU A 1008 -36.83 -2.71 16.53
C LEU A 1008 -36.51 -1.76 15.35
N SER A 1009 -35.26 -1.70 14.87
CA SER A 1009 -34.92 -0.90 13.69
C SER A 1009 -35.76 -1.26 12.46
N SER A 1010 -36.13 -2.53 12.26
CA SER A 1010 -37.02 -2.99 11.19
C SER A 1010 -38.38 -2.27 11.20
N CYS A 1011 -39.09 -2.30 12.33
CA CYS A 1011 -40.37 -1.61 12.50
C CYS A 1011 -40.27 -0.09 12.27
N LEU A 1012 -39.16 0.54 12.69
CA LEU A 1012 -38.95 1.98 12.47
C LEU A 1012 -38.59 2.32 11.03
N THR A 1013 -37.84 1.45 10.33
CA THR A 1013 -37.60 1.61 8.89
C THR A 1013 -38.87 1.37 8.09
N ASP A 1014 -39.71 0.41 8.46
CA ASP A 1014 -41.04 0.19 7.89
C ASP A 1014 -41.97 1.39 8.13
N ARG A 1015 -41.84 2.05 9.29
CA ARG A 1015 -42.56 3.30 9.59
C ARG A 1015 -42.11 4.46 8.69
N LEU A 1016 -40.80 4.65 8.50
CA LEU A 1016 -40.24 5.63 7.55
C LEU A 1016 -40.64 5.31 6.10
N MET A 1017 -40.69 4.04 5.74
CA MET A 1017 -41.16 3.55 4.44
C MET A 1017 -42.63 3.90 4.19
N GLY A 1018 -43.50 3.77 5.18
CA GLY A 1018 -44.88 4.26 5.10
C GLY A 1018 -44.96 5.78 4.94
N LEU A 1019 -44.09 6.53 5.63
CA LEU A 1019 -44.03 8.00 5.55
C LEU A 1019 -43.54 8.54 4.20
N LEU A 1020 -42.93 7.73 3.32
CA LEU A 1020 -42.66 8.13 1.93
C LEU A 1020 -43.94 8.45 1.15
N SER A 1021 -45.08 7.86 1.56
CA SER A 1021 -46.41 8.14 0.99
C SER A 1021 -47.13 9.34 1.62
N ASP A 1022 -46.52 10.01 2.59
CA ASP A 1022 -47.12 11.18 3.25
C ASP A 1022 -46.93 12.46 2.43
N PRO A 1023 -47.95 13.32 2.24
CA PRO A 1023 -47.81 14.53 1.45
C PRO A 1023 -46.96 15.62 2.12
N GLU A 1024 -46.86 15.63 3.46
CA GLU A 1024 -46.04 16.60 4.20
C GLU A 1024 -44.63 16.07 4.47
N LEU A 1025 -44.51 14.85 4.97
CA LEU A 1025 -43.23 14.25 5.36
C LEU A 1025 -42.51 13.50 4.24
N GLY A 1026 -43.19 13.06 3.17
CA GLY A 1026 -42.62 12.18 2.14
C GLY A 1026 -41.29 12.65 1.51
N PRO A 1027 -41.14 13.94 1.13
CA PRO A 1027 -39.87 14.47 0.62
C PRO A 1027 -38.73 14.43 1.64
N ALA A 1028 -39.05 14.61 2.93
CA ALA A 1028 -38.11 14.57 4.05
C ALA A 1028 -37.81 13.13 4.49
N ALA A 1029 -38.79 12.22 4.41
CA ALA A 1029 -38.58 10.77 4.56
C ALA A 1029 -37.55 10.26 3.54
N ALA A 1030 -37.64 10.73 2.29
CA ALA A 1030 -36.67 10.42 1.25
C ALA A 1030 -35.25 10.95 1.55
N ASP A 1031 -35.11 12.20 2.01
CA ASP A 1031 -33.81 12.74 2.50
C ASP A 1031 -33.31 11.98 3.74
N GLY A 1032 -34.22 11.46 4.56
CA GLY A 1032 -33.94 10.62 5.73
C GLY A 1032 -33.08 9.40 5.41
N PHE A 1033 -33.30 8.74 4.27
CA PHE A 1033 -32.44 7.62 3.83
C PHE A 1033 -30.98 8.06 3.57
N SER A 1034 -30.77 9.30 3.11
CA SER A 1034 -29.43 9.90 2.98
C SER A 1034 -28.76 10.07 4.34
N LEU A 1035 -29.51 10.48 5.36
CA LEU A 1035 -29.04 10.59 6.74
C LEU A 1035 -28.72 9.22 7.34
N LEU A 1036 -29.59 8.22 7.17
CA LEU A 1036 -29.35 6.85 7.67
C LEU A 1036 -28.05 6.26 7.10
N MET A 1037 -27.80 6.46 5.80
CA MET A 1037 -26.73 5.80 5.06
C MET A 1037 -25.38 6.54 5.03
N SER A 1038 -25.36 7.84 5.38
CA SER A 1038 -24.12 8.64 5.49
C SER A 1038 -23.49 8.52 6.88
N ASP A 1039 -22.18 8.63 7.00
CA ASP A 1039 -21.52 8.73 8.32
C ASP A 1039 -21.79 10.11 8.96
N CYS A 1040 -21.77 10.18 10.30
CA CYS A 1040 -21.87 11.42 11.07
C CYS A 1040 -20.51 11.83 11.62
N THR A 1041 -20.34 13.13 11.89
CA THR A 1041 -19.11 13.71 12.47
C THR A 1041 -19.29 14.13 13.93
N ASP A 1042 -20.52 14.39 14.35
CA ASP A 1042 -20.90 15.03 15.61
C ASP A 1042 -21.53 14.08 16.65
N VAL A 1043 -22.13 12.99 16.19
CA VAL A 1043 -22.79 11.98 17.03
C VAL A 1043 -22.72 10.60 16.35
N LEU A 1044 -22.94 9.51 17.10
CA LEU A 1044 -22.93 8.13 16.59
C LEU A 1044 -21.60 7.74 15.89
N THR A 1045 -20.47 8.28 16.35
CA THR A 1045 -19.14 8.02 15.76
C THR A 1045 -18.42 6.88 16.49
N ARG A 1046 -17.60 6.10 15.77
CA ARG A 1046 -16.77 5.04 16.38
C ARG A 1046 -15.68 5.59 17.32
N ALA A 1047 -15.23 6.83 17.08
CA ALA A 1047 -14.33 7.53 17.97
C ALA A 1047 -15.02 7.83 19.31
N GLY A 1048 -16.19 8.50 19.27
CA GLY A 1048 -17.03 8.79 20.44
C GLY A 1048 -17.75 7.55 21.03
N HIS A 1049 -17.13 6.37 20.97
CA HIS A 1049 -17.57 5.13 21.62
C HIS A 1049 -18.95 4.57 21.22
N ALA A 1050 -19.58 5.07 20.16
CA ALA A 1050 -20.89 4.57 19.68
C ALA A 1050 -20.84 3.11 19.20
N GLU A 1051 -21.96 2.37 19.28
CA GLU A 1051 -22.08 1.03 18.71
C GLU A 1051 -22.42 1.11 17.21
N VAL A 1052 -21.39 0.93 16.38
CA VAL A 1052 -21.49 1.05 14.92
C VAL A 1052 -20.88 -0.17 14.24
N ARG A 1053 -21.73 -0.99 13.62
CA ARG A 1053 -21.34 -2.21 12.92
C ARG A 1053 -21.06 -1.92 11.43
N ILE A 1054 -19.83 -2.17 10.98
CA ILE A 1054 -19.32 -1.70 9.67
C ILE A 1054 -20.22 -2.10 8.48
N MET A 1055 -20.78 -3.31 8.49
CA MET A 1055 -21.61 -3.83 7.39
C MET A 1055 -23.06 -3.31 7.40
N PHE A 1056 -23.40 -2.31 8.21
CA PHE A 1056 -24.78 -1.79 8.30
C PHE A 1056 -25.37 -1.38 6.95
N ARG A 1057 -24.55 -0.86 6.04
CA ARG A 1057 -24.98 -0.47 4.69
C ARG A 1057 -25.41 -1.66 3.84
N GLN A 1058 -24.73 -2.80 3.96
CA GLN A 1058 -25.09 -4.04 3.27
C GLN A 1058 -26.37 -4.64 3.86
N ARG A 1059 -26.48 -4.68 5.19
CA ARG A 1059 -27.69 -5.19 5.85
C ARG A 1059 -28.91 -4.29 5.60
N PHE A 1060 -28.75 -2.98 5.72
CA PHE A 1060 -29.83 -2.04 5.41
C PHE A 1060 -30.31 -2.21 3.97
N PHE A 1061 -29.39 -2.40 3.03
CA PHE A 1061 -29.70 -2.70 1.64
C PHE A 1061 -30.53 -3.99 1.48
N THR A 1062 -30.08 -5.13 2.02
CA THR A 1062 -30.82 -6.40 1.92
C THR A 1062 -32.20 -6.33 2.55
N ASP A 1063 -32.28 -5.68 3.71
CA ASP A 1063 -33.49 -5.69 4.55
C ASP A 1063 -34.53 -4.67 4.03
N ASN A 1064 -34.14 -3.59 3.32
CA ASN A 1064 -35.04 -2.47 2.97
C ASN A 1064 -35.23 -2.21 1.47
N VAL A 1065 -34.25 -2.50 0.59
CA VAL A 1065 -34.41 -2.17 -0.85
C VAL A 1065 -35.53 -2.95 -1.53
N PRO A 1066 -35.81 -4.24 -1.22
CA PRO A 1066 -37.00 -4.92 -1.75
C PRO A 1066 -38.31 -4.16 -1.46
N ALA A 1067 -38.44 -3.57 -0.27
CA ALA A 1067 -39.59 -2.76 0.10
C ALA A 1067 -39.62 -1.40 -0.64
N LEU A 1068 -38.48 -0.75 -0.87
CA LEU A 1068 -38.38 0.46 -1.70
C LEU A 1068 -38.83 0.21 -3.15
N VAL A 1069 -38.46 -0.93 -3.74
CA VAL A 1069 -38.88 -1.32 -5.09
C VAL A 1069 -40.39 -1.60 -5.14
N GLN A 1070 -40.92 -2.38 -4.18
CA GLN A 1070 -42.35 -2.67 -4.11
C GLN A 1070 -43.20 -1.41 -3.88
N GLY A 1071 -42.79 -0.55 -2.94
CA GLY A 1071 -43.42 0.74 -2.65
C GLY A 1071 -43.41 1.67 -3.86
N PHE A 1072 -42.29 1.78 -4.58
CA PHE A 1072 -42.22 2.53 -5.83
C PHE A 1072 -43.25 2.05 -6.86
N HIS A 1073 -43.36 0.74 -7.10
CA HIS A 1073 -44.32 0.22 -8.07
C HIS A 1073 -45.78 0.49 -7.65
N ALA A 1074 -46.11 0.31 -6.36
CA ALA A 1074 -47.45 0.51 -5.82
C ALA A 1074 -47.89 1.98 -5.64
N ALA A 1075 -46.95 2.93 -5.50
CA ALA A 1075 -47.25 4.34 -5.25
C ALA A 1075 -47.97 5.06 -6.41
N SER A 1076 -48.74 6.11 -6.08
CA SER A 1076 -49.33 7.05 -7.04
C SER A 1076 -48.25 7.92 -7.72
N GLN A 1077 -48.57 8.50 -8.88
CA GLN A 1077 -47.59 9.24 -9.69
C GLN A 1077 -46.95 10.42 -8.95
N ASP A 1078 -47.71 11.12 -8.12
CA ASP A 1078 -47.26 12.29 -7.35
C ASP A 1078 -46.25 11.94 -6.25
N VAL A 1079 -46.28 10.68 -5.79
CA VAL A 1079 -45.55 10.17 -4.63
C VAL A 1079 -44.35 9.30 -5.04
N LYS A 1080 -44.39 8.66 -6.22
CA LYS A 1080 -43.27 7.91 -6.82
C LYS A 1080 -41.89 8.62 -6.73
N PRO A 1081 -41.76 9.96 -6.89
CA PRO A 1081 -40.50 10.66 -6.68
C PRO A 1081 -39.83 10.43 -5.32
N ASN A 1082 -40.60 10.31 -4.23
CA ASN A 1082 -40.07 10.12 -2.87
C ASN A 1082 -39.34 8.76 -2.76
N TYR A 1083 -39.95 7.69 -3.28
CA TYR A 1083 -39.36 6.35 -3.30
C TYR A 1083 -38.08 6.30 -4.15
N LEU A 1084 -38.09 6.92 -5.34
CA LEU A 1084 -36.90 7.00 -6.20
C LEU A 1084 -35.77 7.82 -5.58
N LYS A 1085 -36.12 8.93 -4.90
CA LYS A 1085 -35.16 9.76 -4.16
C LYS A 1085 -34.51 8.97 -3.02
N GLY A 1086 -35.32 8.32 -2.18
CA GLY A 1086 -34.83 7.44 -1.10
C GLY A 1086 -33.93 6.31 -1.61
N LEU A 1087 -34.36 5.60 -2.65
CA LEU A 1087 -33.55 4.57 -3.33
C LEU A 1087 -32.20 5.15 -3.79
N SER A 1088 -32.19 6.30 -4.47
CA SER A 1088 -30.96 6.93 -4.96
C SER A 1088 -29.98 7.27 -3.82
N HIS A 1089 -30.48 7.68 -2.65
CA HIS A 1089 -29.66 7.98 -1.47
C HIS A 1089 -29.08 6.72 -0.82
N VAL A 1090 -29.79 5.58 -0.86
CA VAL A 1090 -29.25 4.29 -0.43
C VAL A 1090 -28.13 3.85 -1.38
N LEU A 1091 -28.43 3.71 -2.68
CA LEU A 1091 -27.51 3.14 -3.67
C LEU A 1091 -26.20 3.92 -3.79
N ASN A 1092 -26.25 5.26 -3.73
CA ASN A 1092 -25.08 6.15 -3.74
C ASN A 1092 -24.14 6.03 -2.53
N ARG A 1093 -24.52 5.28 -1.49
CA ARG A 1093 -23.72 5.04 -0.29
C ARG A 1093 -23.25 3.59 -0.15
N LEU A 1094 -23.60 2.69 -1.06
CA LEU A 1094 -23.25 1.26 -0.95
C LEU A 1094 -21.81 0.96 -1.39
N PRO A 1095 -21.14 -0.01 -0.75
CA PRO A 1095 -19.95 -0.64 -1.31
C PRO A 1095 -20.28 -1.29 -2.67
N LYS A 1096 -19.49 -0.96 -3.69
CA LYS A 1096 -19.67 -1.45 -5.07
C LYS A 1096 -19.86 -2.97 -5.21
N PRO A 1097 -19.15 -3.85 -4.47
CA PRO A 1097 -19.37 -5.29 -4.54
C PRO A 1097 -20.78 -5.76 -4.16
N VAL A 1098 -21.52 -4.97 -3.37
CA VAL A 1098 -22.93 -5.24 -3.00
C VAL A 1098 -23.89 -4.75 -4.08
N LEU A 1099 -23.55 -3.64 -4.76
CA LEU A 1099 -24.39 -3.02 -5.79
C LEU A 1099 -24.32 -3.75 -7.14
N LEU A 1100 -23.16 -4.30 -7.51
CA LEU A 1100 -22.95 -4.91 -8.83
C LEU A 1100 -23.86 -6.12 -9.15
N PRO A 1101 -24.11 -7.08 -8.23
CA PRO A 1101 -25.00 -8.22 -8.51
C PRO A 1101 -26.46 -7.82 -8.72
N GLU A 1102 -26.94 -6.82 -7.99
CA GLU A 1102 -28.32 -6.30 -8.06
C GLU A 1102 -28.48 -5.18 -9.10
N LEU A 1103 -27.40 -4.75 -9.76
CA LEU A 1103 -27.49 -3.71 -10.79
C LEU A 1103 -28.49 -4.03 -11.92
N PRO A 1104 -28.62 -5.27 -12.43
CA PRO A 1104 -29.58 -5.58 -13.50
C PRO A 1104 -31.05 -5.39 -13.10
N THR A 1105 -31.41 -5.58 -11.82
CA THR A 1105 -32.78 -5.39 -11.31
C THR A 1105 -33.07 -3.93 -10.98
N LEU A 1106 -32.05 -3.17 -10.58
CA LEU A 1106 -32.15 -1.75 -10.17
C LEU A 1106 -31.93 -0.74 -11.31
N LEU A 1107 -31.25 -1.11 -12.40
CA LEU A 1107 -30.89 -0.19 -13.49
C LEU A 1107 -32.12 0.36 -14.25
N SER A 1108 -33.18 -0.42 -14.39
CA SER A 1108 -34.48 0.05 -14.93
C SER A 1108 -35.03 1.21 -14.09
N LEU A 1109 -35.07 1.05 -12.76
CA LEU A 1109 -35.55 2.05 -11.81
C LEU A 1109 -34.67 3.32 -11.81
N LEU A 1110 -33.35 3.16 -11.97
CA LEU A 1110 -32.44 4.30 -12.12
C LEU A 1110 -32.68 5.06 -13.46
N LEU A 1111 -32.97 4.35 -14.55
CA LEU A 1111 -33.33 4.98 -15.83
C LEU A 1111 -34.70 5.68 -15.80
N GLU A 1112 -35.63 5.17 -14.98
CA GLU A 1112 -36.89 5.86 -14.65
C GLU A 1112 -36.63 7.10 -13.79
N ALA A 1113 -35.75 7.03 -12.78
CA ALA A 1113 -35.38 8.16 -11.91
C ALA A 1113 -34.78 9.36 -12.67
N LEU A 1114 -34.00 9.12 -13.73
CA LEU A 1114 -33.53 10.18 -14.65
C LEU A 1114 -34.68 10.94 -15.37
N SER A 1115 -35.90 10.40 -15.33
CA SER A 1115 -37.10 10.99 -15.93
C SER A 1115 -37.91 11.84 -14.95
N CYS A 1116 -37.57 11.80 -13.65
CA CYS A 1116 -38.21 12.62 -12.63
C CYS A 1116 -37.97 14.11 -12.89
N SER A 1117 -38.93 14.97 -12.53
CA SER A 1117 -38.80 16.42 -12.62
C SER A 1117 -37.85 17.02 -11.56
N ASP A 1118 -37.61 16.32 -10.46
CA ASP A 1118 -36.73 16.78 -9.38
C ASP A 1118 -35.25 16.76 -9.81
N CYS A 1119 -34.62 17.93 -9.75
CA CYS A 1119 -33.20 18.11 -10.02
C CYS A 1119 -32.28 17.41 -9.01
N VAL A 1120 -32.75 17.15 -7.77
CA VAL A 1120 -31.99 16.41 -6.76
C VAL A 1120 -31.95 14.92 -7.11
N VAL A 1121 -33.09 14.32 -7.48
CA VAL A 1121 -33.16 12.94 -7.99
C VAL A 1121 -32.33 12.78 -9.27
N GLN A 1122 -32.44 13.71 -10.21
CA GLN A 1122 -31.61 13.72 -11.43
C GLN A 1122 -30.11 13.72 -11.11
N LEU A 1123 -29.65 14.64 -10.24
CA LEU A 1123 -28.23 14.76 -9.88
C LEU A 1123 -27.73 13.52 -9.13
N SER A 1124 -28.48 13.08 -8.10
CA SER A 1124 -28.19 11.86 -7.33
C SER A 1124 -28.04 10.64 -8.25
N THR A 1125 -28.98 10.45 -9.18
CA THR A 1125 -28.97 9.33 -10.12
C THR A 1125 -27.83 9.42 -11.14
N LEU A 1126 -27.52 10.61 -11.66
CA LEU A 1126 -26.37 10.82 -12.56
C LEU A 1126 -25.04 10.50 -11.85
N SER A 1127 -24.86 10.96 -10.61
CA SER A 1127 -23.68 10.63 -9.79
C SER A 1127 -23.57 9.14 -9.47
N CYS A 1128 -24.69 8.42 -9.40
CA CYS A 1128 -24.72 6.95 -9.26
C CYS A 1128 -24.25 6.25 -10.54
N LEU A 1129 -24.77 6.66 -11.70
CA LEU A 1129 -24.53 5.98 -12.98
C LEU A 1129 -23.15 6.28 -13.57
N GLN A 1130 -22.57 7.47 -13.31
CA GLN A 1130 -21.26 7.86 -13.83
C GLN A 1130 -20.12 6.85 -13.55
N PRO A 1131 -19.89 6.36 -12.31
CA PRO A 1131 -18.89 5.31 -12.05
C PRO A 1131 -19.30 3.94 -12.60
N LEU A 1132 -20.59 3.59 -12.60
CA LEU A 1132 -21.09 2.30 -13.08
C LEU A 1132 -20.86 2.11 -14.59
N LEU A 1133 -20.84 3.18 -15.38
CA LEU A 1133 -20.42 3.18 -16.79
C LEU A 1133 -18.97 2.72 -17.00
N LEU A 1134 -18.10 2.90 -16.00
CA LEU A 1134 -16.69 2.52 -16.05
C LEU A 1134 -16.44 1.11 -15.50
N GLU A 1135 -17.22 0.70 -14.49
CA GLU A 1135 -16.96 -0.49 -13.69
C GLU A 1135 -17.88 -1.67 -14.03
N ALA A 1136 -19.07 -1.41 -14.58
CA ALA A 1136 -20.04 -2.43 -15.02
C ALA A 1136 -20.38 -2.33 -16.53
N PRO A 1137 -19.40 -2.11 -17.44
CA PRO A 1137 -19.69 -1.75 -18.83
C PRO A 1137 -20.53 -2.79 -19.56
N GLN A 1138 -20.44 -4.07 -19.19
CA GLN A 1138 -21.24 -5.14 -19.79
C GLN A 1138 -22.74 -4.98 -19.48
N VAL A 1139 -23.12 -4.72 -18.22
CA VAL A 1139 -24.51 -4.49 -17.80
C VAL A 1139 -25.03 -3.19 -18.40
N MET A 1140 -24.22 -2.13 -18.34
CA MET A 1140 -24.57 -0.81 -18.90
C MET A 1140 -24.73 -0.84 -20.42
N SER A 1141 -24.01 -1.72 -21.14
CA SER A 1141 -24.10 -1.85 -22.60
C SER A 1141 -25.50 -2.25 -23.10
N LEU A 1142 -26.30 -2.92 -22.26
CA LEU A 1142 -27.65 -3.40 -22.58
C LEU A 1142 -28.67 -2.25 -22.71
N HIS A 1143 -28.37 -1.07 -22.15
CA HIS A 1143 -29.29 0.06 -22.05
C HIS A 1143 -28.78 1.35 -22.74
N VAL A 1144 -27.80 1.23 -23.64
CA VAL A 1144 -27.08 2.37 -24.27
C VAL A 1144 -28.00 3.41 -24.91
N ASP A 1145 -29.04 2.99 -25.65
CA ASP A 1145 -30.01 3.91 -26.26
C ASP A 1145 -30.71 4.79 -25.21
N THR A 1146 -31.21 4.17 -24.14
CA THR A 1146 -31.92 4.86 -23.07
C THR A 1146 -30.97 5.75 -22.28
N LEU A 1147 -29.77 5.26 -21.94
CA LEU A 1147 -28.72 6.05 -21.27
C LEU A 1147 -28.39 7.32 -22.05
N ILE A 1148 -28.06 7.19 -23.35
CA ILE A 1148 -27.76 8.31 -24.24
C ILE A 1148 -28.93 9.29 -24.32
N THR A 1149 -30.14 8.78 -24.50
CA THR A 1149 -31.35 9.61 -24.62
C THR A 1149 -31.63 10.40 -23.35
N LYS A 1150 -31.55 9.77 -22.18
CA LYS A 1150 -31.76 10.46 -20.88
C LYS A 1150 -30.66 11.48 -20.61
N PHE A 1151 -29.38 11.13 -20.79
CA PHE A 1151 -28.27 12.05 -20.52
C PHE A 1151 -28.25 13.24 -21.50
N LEU A 1152 -28.54 13.04 -22.79
CA LEU A 1152 -28.63 14.15 -23.75
C LEU A 1152 -29.77 15.11 -23.40
N ASN A 1153 -30.93 14.60 -22.99
CA ASN A 1153 -32.04 15.45 -22.52
C ASN A 1153 -31.62 16.28 -21.29
N LEU A 1154 -31.04 15.61 -20.28
CA LEU A 1154 -30.57 16.26 -19.03
C LEU A 1154 -29.40 17.23 -19.26
N SER A 1155 -28.61 17.07 -20.33
CA SER A 1155 -27.60 18.06 -20.77
C SER A 1155 -28.21 19.42 -21.19
N SER A 1156 -29.54 19.52 -21.25
CA SER A 1156 -30.28 20.77 -21.46
C SER A 1156 -31.22 21.17 -20.30
N SER A 1157 -31.14 20.51 -19.14
CA SER A 1157 -31.88 20.83 -17.90
C SER A 1157 -31.66 22.29 -17.47
N PRO A 1158 -32.62 22.99 -16.82
CA PRO A 1158 -32.37 24.33 -16.26
C PRO A 1158 -31.19 24.34 -15.27
N SER A 1159 -31.06 23.30 -14.45
CA SER A 1159 -30.00 23.19 -13.43
C SER A 1159 -28.60 23.07 -14.06
N MET A 1160 -27.66 23.89 -13.57
CA MET A 1160 -26.27 23.85 -14.03
C MET A 1160 -25.52 22.59 -13.59
N ALA A 1161 -25.80 22.10 -12.38
CA ALA A 1161 -25.16 20.89 -11.84
C ALA A 1161 -25.63 19.62 -12.57
N VAL A 1162 -26.93 19.51 -12.86
CA VAL A 1162 -27.49 18.41 -13.66
C VAL A 1162 -26.86 18.38 -15.06
N ARG A 1163 -26.73 19.54 -15.73
CA ARG A 1163 -26.07 19.61 -17.05
C ARG A 1163 -24.60 19.17 -17.01
N ILE A 1164 -23.85 19.56 -15.97
CA ILE A 1164 -22.45 19.13 -15.78
C ILE A 1164 -22.39 17.60 -15.59
N ALA A 1165 -23.16 17.04 -14.66
CA ALA A 1165 -23.18 15.61 -14.39
C ALA A 1165 -23.66 14.78 -15.59
N ALA A 1166 -24.65 15.26 -16.35
CA ALA A 1166 -25.12 14.62 -17.57
C ALA A 1166 -24.06 14.61 -18.69
N LEU A 1167 -23.30 15.69 -18.85
CA LEU A 1167 -22.17 15.74 -19.80
C LEU A 1167 -21.00 14.85 -19.34
N GLN A 1168 -20.78 14.72 -18.03
CA GLN A 1168 -19.79 13.79 -17.47
C GLN A 1168 -20.21 12.32 -17.63
N CYS A 1169 -21.51 12.00 -17.56
CA CYS A 1169 -22.05 10.69 -17.95
C CYS A 1169 -21.91 10.45 -19.47
N MET A 1170 -22.17 11.46 -20.31
CA MET A 1170 -21.92 11.38 -21.76
C MET A 1170 -20.44 11.16 -22.09
N HIS A 1171 -19.51 11.73 -21.32
CA HIS A 1171 -18.08 11.43 -21.42
C HIS A 1171 -17.80 9.98 -20.96
N ALA A 1172 -18.25 9.58 -19.78
CA ALA A 1172 -18.03 8.22 -19.25
C ALA A 1172 -18.55 7.11 -20.18
N LEU A 1173 -19.65 7.35 -20.92
CA LEU A 1173 -20.17 6.45 -21.94
C LEU A 1173 -19.14 6.05 -23.02
N THR A 1174 -18.11 6.86 -23.32
CA THR A 1174 -17.09 6.48 -24.34
C THR A 1174 -16.17 5.34 -23.91
N ARG A 1175 -16.28 4.88 -22.65
CA ARG A 1175 -15.56 3.71 -22.12
C ARG A 1175 -16.31 2.40 -22.30
N LEU A 1176 -17.56 2.43 -22.76
CA LEU A 1176 -18.25 1.21 -23.22
C LEU A 1176 -17.65 0.71 -24.54
N PRO A 1177 -17.79 -0.59 -24.89
CA PRO A 1177 -17.20 -1.14 -26.11
C PRO A 1177 -17.59 -0.37 -27.38
N THR A 1178 -16.60 -0.01 -28.19
CA THR A 1178 -16.77 0.82 -29.41
C THR A 1178 -17.87 0.27 -30.35
N THR A 1179 -18.04 -1.05 -30.39
CA THR A 1179 -19.10 -1.75 -31.14
C THR A 1179 -20.52 -1.31 -30.77
N VAL A 1180 -20.83 -1.06 -29.48
CA VAL A 1180 -22.17 -0.62 -29.05
C VAL A 1180 -22.37 0.88 -29.20
N LEU A 1181 -21.29 1.67 -29.28
CA LEU A 1181 -21.35 3.14 -29.37
C LEU A 1181 -21.42 3.67 -30.81
N LEU A 1182 -20.81 2.97 -31.77
CA LEU A 1182 -20.72 3.40 -33.17
C LEU A 1182 -22.07 3.79 -33.82
N PRO A 1183 -23.19 3.08 -33.60
CA PRO A 1183 -24.50 3.49 -34.14
C PRO A 1183 -24.96 4.88 -33.66
N TYR A 1184 -24.59 5.26 -32.44
CA TYR A 1184 -25.04 6.48 -31.77
C TYR A 1184 -24.13 7.68 -32.06
N LYS A 1185 -22.87 7.46 -32.46
CA LYS A 1185 -21.87 8.51 -32.75
C LYS A 1185 -22.42 9.66 -33.62
N PRO A 1186 -23.13 9.43 -34.76
CA PRO A 1186 -23.59 10.52 -35.61
C PRO A 1186 -24.68 11.40 -34.99
N GLN A 1187 -25.53 10.85 -34.12
CA GLN A 1187 -26.58 11.60 -33.44
C GLN A 1187 -26.06 12.31 -32.18
N VAL A 1188 -25.20 11.64 -31.40
CA VAL A 1188 -24.58 12.23 -30.20
C VAL A 1188 -23.71 13.44 -30.55
N ILE A 1189 -22.88 13.37 -31.61
CA ILE A 1189 -22.04 14.50 -32.04
C ILE A 1189 -22.87 15.72 -32.48
N ARG A 1190 -24.10 15.51 -33.00
CA ARG A 1190 -25.04 16.60 -33.32
C ARG A 1190 -25.66 17.18 -32.05
N ALA A 1191 -26.18 16.34 -31.15
CA ALA A 1191 -26.82 16.78 -29.92
C ALA A 1191 -25.84 17.55 -29.00
N LEU A 1192 -24.62 17.03 -28.84
CA LEU A 1192 -23.54 17.68 -28.09
C LEU A 1192 -23.04 19.00 -28.71
N ALA A 1193 -23.52 19.42 -29.88
CA ALA A 1193 -23.24 20.76 -30.40
C ALA A 1193 -23.96 21.86 -29.58
N LYS A 1194 -25.16 21.59 -29.05
CA LYS A 1194 -25.95 22.59 -28.31
C LYS A 1194 -25.30 22.97 -26.95
N PRO A 1195 -24.80 22.03 -26.12
CA PRO A 1195 -24.10 22.38 -24.88
C PRO A 1195 -22.73 23.07 -25.06
N LEU A 1196 -22.15 23.09 -26.26
CA LEU A 1196 -20.93 23.86 -26.52
C LEU A 1196 -21.16 25.38 -26.46
N ASP A 1197 -22.38 25.85 -26.75
CA ASP A 1197 -22.78 27.26 -26.64
C ASP A 1197 -23.58 27.54 -25.36
N ASP A 1198 -23.41 26.72 -24.33
CA ASP A 1198 -24.11 26.92 -23.06
C ASP A 1198 -23.70 28.23 -22.38
N LYS A 1199 -24.67 28.91 -21.75
CA LYS A 1199 -24.49 30.17 -21.01
C LYS A 1199 -23.49 30.12 -19.84
N LYS A 1200 -22.95 28.96 -19.43
CA LYS A 1200 -21.96 28.81 -18.34
C LYS A 1200 -20.67 28.11 -18.79
N ARG A 1201 -19.51 28.74 -18.52
CA ARG A 1201 -18.16 28.26 -18.92
C ARG A 1201 -17.86 26.81 -18.53
N LEU A 1202 -18.25 26.37 -17.33
CA LEU A 1202 -17.99 24.99 -16.86
C LEU A 1202 -18.79 23.95 -17.67
N VAL A 1203 -20.04 24.24 -18.03
CA VAL A 1203 -20.87 23.35 -18.87
C VAL A 1203 -20.23 23.22 -20.26
N ARG A 1204 -19.76 24.33 -20.85
CA ARG A 1204 -19.01 24.31 -22.12
C ARG A 1204 -17.72 23.48 -22.03
N LYS A 1205 -16.99 23.52 -20.91
CA LYS A 1205 -15.78 22.68 -20.69
C LYS A 1205 -16.12 21.18 -20.74
N GLU A 1206 -17.13 20.74 -19.99
CA GLU A 1206 -17.52 19.32 -20.00
C GLU A 1206 -18.09 18.90 -21.37
N ALA A 1207 -18.80 19.79 -22.07
CA ALA A 1207 -19.28 19.57 -23.43
C ALA A 1207 -18.14 19.40 -24.45
N VAL A 1208 -17.06 20.19 -24.34
CA VAL A 1208 -15.84 20.02 -25.15
C VAL A 1208 -15.21 18.66 -24.87
N SER A 1209 -15.06 18.28 -23.59
CA SER A 1209 -14.47 16.99 -23.20
C SER A 1209 -15.28 15.80 -23.74
N ALA A 1210 -16.60 15.78 -23.49
CA ALA A 1210 -17.47 14.71 -23.95
C ALA A 1210 -17.49 14.61 -25.49
N ARG A 1211 -17.68 15.74 -26.19
CA ARG A 1211 -17.77 15.73 -27.66
C ARG A 1211 -16.44 15.34 -28.31
N GLY A 1212 -15.30 15.69 -27.69
CA GLY A 1212 -13.96 15.29 -28.13
C GLY A 1212 -13.79 13.77 -28.18
N GLU A 1213 -14.03 13.09 -27.06
CA GLU A 1213 -13.95 11.62 -27.00
C GLU A 1213 -14.92 10.94 -27.98
N TRP A 1214 -16.16 11.45 -28.07
CA TRP A 1214 -17.15 10.93 -29.04
C TRP A 1214 -16.72 11.11 -30.50
N PHE A 1215 -15.86 12.07 -30.84
CA PHE A 1215 -15.27 12.17 -32.19
C PHE A 1215 -14.22 11.09 -32.46
N LEU A 1216 -13.46 10.63 -31.45
CA LEU A 1216 -12.36 9.67 -31.62
C LEU A 1216 -12.86 8.24 -31.92
N LEU A 1217 -13.99 7.83 -31.32
CA LEU A 1217 -14.58 6.48 -31.43
C LEU A 1217 -14.55 5.90 -32.86
N GLY A 1218 -13.81 4.83 -33.08
CA GLY A 1218 -13.71 4.17 -34.40
C GLY A 1218 -12.60 4.73 -35.29
N SER A 1219 -11.48 5.15 -34.69
CA SER A 1219 -10.23 5.46 -35.39
C SER A 1219 -9.21 4.34 -35.16
N PRO A 1220 -8.24 4.07 -36.05
CA PRO A 1220 -7.20 3.08 -35.78
C PRO A 1220 -6.34 3.53 -34.59
N GLY A 1221 -6.49 2.85 -33.45
CA GLY A 1221 -5.84 3.21 -32.18
C GLY A 1221 -6.78 3.69 -31.06
N SER A 1222 -8.12 3.63 -31.25
CA SER A 1222 -9.14 3.80 -30.20
C SER A 1222 -9.80 2.48 -29.82
#